data_AF-A0A8H6TMN7-F1
#
_entry.id   AF-A0A8H6TMN7-F1
#
_cell.length_a   1.000
_cell.length_b   1.000
_cell.length_c   1.000
_cell.angle_alpha   90.00
_cell.angle_beta   90.00
_cell.angle_gamma   90.00
#
_symmetry.space_group_name_H-M   'P 1'
#
loop_
_entity.id
_entity.type
_entity.pdbx_description
1 polymer ?
#
loop_
_entity_poly.entity_id
_entity_poly.type
_entity_poly.pdbx_seq_one_letter_code
_entity_poly.pdbx_strand_id
1 'polypeptide(L)'
;MRSADGIMSPSCDARDAPLRQPWSMLLDDLVLEVLCLICQELDLRSIISLRQVSLFFSDLTHSRALWLSFLRSRLSEGCFLPHYIQDYRQLDTDTLESLVHRLTTLLPKWTSMSSAPATLVRLDLSLSVTWVQLVAGTWLLVASSNDRESQLSCYDLATPGTTHAYLPGCVRTAKAEIQDDGIVLALGLTHEAHALHVVTLRKPASETRNIFCQLAQLQGSSHVLMLSGDFVGCAVRGALNTPHLFNWRTGVVYEMEPPPGGLDLPVRRSVPHLMVLWGDQLVVVRTNCLEIYDMWHDTSTASFSQLIEVSGIWEVSVCSPVDAAPQSLSLVAISPAGIEMLSLHKLDDTIQLDQAVLVQMPTRPEPGTRQLPAIEHPLICSLRVGASGRRMLWISAAEASADALKYSLRLFQAPITTTIEKHHLCSTFENDEDPALWGVASLDFDDALGLVTVANVFGELAVFDYGSEPPFREHRWTKDLAYSPGPLPPRLSSDPIPLNTLPALRRSMTDEEMCQSRWCLARPPLRNHFPSEYLWAGTPCDDAWLLDHAYGFPGEVLLQAFRDEGDTNETGTEGIVFYVGDRFFYRSDDDCLHPHSCSLPADALDQIIGVAAAAQLPTCATALTVQYAYSNFFAREGGEWLWDGSEYGLRRNRWDELCARGGRPAVGW
;
A
#
# COMPACT_ATOMS: atom_id res chain seq x y z
N MET A 1 74.61 59.97 31.22
CA MET A 1 74.38 60.87 32.38
C MET A 1 73.72 60.02 33.46
N ARG A 2 74.47 59.69 34.54
CA ARG A 2 74.12 58.97 35.80
C ARG A 2 73.62 57.51 35.64
N SER A 3 74.27 56.43 36.08
CA SER A 3 75.10 56.07 37.28
C SER A 3 74.36 56.16 38.63
N ALA A 4 74.07 54.99 39.21
CA ALA A 4 74.12 54.59 40.64
C ALA A 4 73.27 53.30 40.79
N ASP A 5 73.82 52.10 41.02
CA ASP A 5 74.47 51.54 42.23
C ASP A 5 73.54 51.28 43.43
N GLY A 6 73.62 50.03 43.93
CA GLY A 6 73.23 49.57 45.27
C GLY A 6 71.80 49.01 45.35
N ILE A 7 71.50 47.86 45.95
CA ILE A 7 72.10 47.19 47.13
C ILE A 7 71.75 45.69 47.04
N MET A 8 72.73 44.81 47.28
CA MET A 8 72.49 43.41 47.63
C MET A 8 72.09 43.30 49.10
N SER A 9 71.06 42.50 49.38
CA SER A 9 70.84 41.87 50.69
C SER A 9 70.42 40.41 50.48
N PRO A 10 70.96 39.46 51.25
CA PRO A 10 70.73 38.02 51.07
C PRO A 10 69.60 37.50 51.98
N SER A 11 69.28 36.21 51.76
CA SER A 11 68.49 35.32 52.62
C SER A 11 66.97 35.34 52.40
N CYS A 12 66.46 34.25 51.82
CA CYS A 12 65.96 33.13 52.60
C CYS A 12 65.65 31.97 51.63
N ASP A 13 66.47 30.92 51.69
CA ASP A 13 66.15 29.60 51.13
C ASP A 13 64.92 29.04 51.86
N ALA A 14 63.73 29.35 51.35
CA ALA A 14 62.54 28.58 51.61
C ALA A 14 62.44 27.53 50.49
N ARG A 15 62.61 26.27 50.87
CA ARG A 15 62.37 25.11 50.02
C ARG A 15 60.89 25.10 49.62
N ASP A 16 60.57 25.67 48.46
CA ASP A 16 59.32 25.39 47.77
C ASP A 16 59.36 23.94 47.29
N ALA A 17 58.79 23.05 48.11
CA ALA A 17 58.37 21.75 47.62
C ALA A 17 57.38 22.01 46.46
N PRO A 18 57.54 21.38 45.28
CA PRO A 18 56.57 21.54 44.22
C PRO A 18 55.23 21.08 44.78
N LEU A 19 54.29 22.01 44.91
CA LEU A 19 52.89 21.71 45.14
C LEU A 19 52.52 20.68 44.08
N ARG A 20 52.37 19.41 44.50
CA ARG A 20 51.86 18.34 43.64
C ARG A 20 50.56 18.89 43.06
N GLN A 21 50.58 19.21 41.77
CA GLN A 21 49.36 19.54 41.06
C GLN A 21 48.36 18.41 41.37
N PRO A 22 47.12 18.72 41.77
CA PRO A 22 46.10 17.69 41.88
C PRO A 22 46.11 16.94 40.57
N TRP A 23 46.24 15.62 40.63
CA TRP A 23 46.19 14.76 39.47
C TRP A 23 44.80 14.96 38.86
N SER A 24 44.68 15.91 37.93
CA SER A 24 43.51 16.03 37.09
C SER A 24 43.58 14.83 36.18
N MET A 25 42.94 13.75 36.60
CA MET A 25 42.73 12.60 35.74
C MET A 25 41.91 13.13 34.57
N LEU A 26 42.54 13.24 33.42
CA LEU A 26 41.87 13.72 32.23
C LEU A 26 40.96 12.59 31.74
N LEU A 27 39.86 12.94 31.09
CA LEU A 27 38.87 11.94 30.68
C LEU A 27 39.47 10.92 29.72
N ASP A 28 40.45 11.32 28.90
CA ASP A 28 41.23 10.47 28.01
C ASP A 28 42.23 9.52 28.72
N ASP A 29 42.44 9.66 30.04
CA ASP A 29 43.24 8.71 30.84
C ASP A 29 42.45 7.44 31.21
N LEU A 30 41.14 7.41 30.95
CA LEU A 30 40.29 6.24 31.21
C LEU A 30 40.47 5.17 30.13
N VAL A 31 40.30 3.90 30.52
CA VAL A 31 40.27 2.78 29.55
C VAL A 31 39.05 2.91 28.63
N LEU A 32 39.23 2.51 27.37
CA LEU A 32 38.27 2.70 26.29
C LEU A 32 36.88 2.14 26.62
N GLU A 33 36.83 1.01 27.34
CA GLU A 33 35.58 0.38 27.77
C GLU A 33 34.79 1.28 28.73
N VAL A 34 35.47 1.93 29.68
CA VAL A 34 34.83 2.86 30.62
C VAL A 34 34.34 4.10 29.88
N LEU A 35 35.10 4.59 28.90
CA LEU A 35 34.67 5.72 28.08
C LEU A 35 33.46 5.40 27.21
N CYS A 36 33.40 4.20 26.64
CA CYS A 36 32.22 3.73 25.92
C CYS A 36 30.99 3.65 26.83
N LEU A 37 31.14 3.17 28.07
CA LEU A 37 30.05 3.16 29.06
C LEU A 37 29.60 4.58 29.42
N ILE A 38 30.54 5.51 29.64
CA ILE A 38 30.19 6.93 29.87
C ILE A 38 29.44 7.51 28.68
N CYS A 39 29.88 7.20 27.45
CA CYS A 39 29.19 7.65 26.24
C CYS A 39 27.77 7.09 26.14
N GLN A 40 27.54 5.84 26.56
CA GLN A 40 26.19 5.23 26.53
C GLN A 40 25.17 5.95 27.43
N GLU A 41 25.65 6.66 28.46
CA GLU A 41 24.81 7.48 29.34
C GLU A 41 24.50 8.88 28.76
N LEU A 42 25.10 9.25 27.63
CA LEU A 42 24.90 10.54 26.99
C LEU A 42 23.81 10.46 25.92
N ASP A 43 23.05 11.55 25.76
CA ASP A 43 22.16 11.67 24.61
C ASP A 43 22.93 11.82 23.29
N LEU A 44 22.27 11.54 22.17
CA LEU A 44 22.91 11.58 20.85
C LEU A 44 23.49 12.96 20.51
N ARG A 45 22.84 14.03 20.96
CA ARG A 45 23.33 15.40 20.74
C ARG A 45 24.65 15.64 21.47
N SER A 46 24.80 15.13 22.68
CA SER A 46 26.01 15.22 23.49
C SER A 46 27.13 14.38 22.86
N ILE A 47 26.81 13.20 22.34
CA ILE A 47 27.76 12.36 21.58
C ILE A 47 28.29 13.09 20.35
N ILE A 48 27.42 13.69 19.53
CA ILE A 48 27.86 14.50 18.39
C ILE A 48 28.71 15.69 18.85
N SER A 49 28.32 16.35 19.95
CA SER A 49 29.06 17.50 20.48
C SER A 49 30.45 17.10 20.98
N LEU A 50 30.62 15.89 21.53
CA LEU A 50 31.92 15.37 21.96
C LEU A 50 32.94 15.28 20.82
N ARG A 51 32.49 15.07 19.58
CA ARG A 51 33.37 15.08 18.39
C ARG A 51 34.13 16.38 18.22
N GLN A 52 33.55 17.48 18.68
CA GLN A 52 34.12 18.82 18.56
C GLN A 52 35.15 19.12 19.66
N VAL A 53 35.26 18.25 20.68
CA VAL A 53 36.15 18.46 21.83
C VAL A 53 37.59 18.07 21.49
N SER A 54 37.82 16.90 20.89
CA SER A 54 39.15 16.44 20.48
C SER A 54 39.09 15.37 19.39
N LEU A 55 40.20 15.13 18.69
CA LEU A 55 40.32 14.04 17.72
C LEU A 55 40.09 12.67 18.39
N PHE A 56 40.55 12.48 19.62
CA PHE A 56 40.31 11.25 20.38
C PHE A 56 38.83 10.99 20.61
N PHE A 57 38.05 12.01 21.03
CA PHE A 57 36.60 11.87 21.19
C PHE A 57 35.89 11.73 19.84
N SER A 58 36.42 12.37 18.79
CA SER A 58 35.94 12.11 17.43
C SER A 58 36.09 10.64 17.06
N ASP A 59 37.28 10.04 17.21
CA ASP A 59 37.51 8.63 16.88
C ASP A 59 36.69 7.69 17.76
N LEU A 60 36.60 7.98 19.07
CA LEU A 60 35.78 7.22 20.01
C LEU A 60 34.30 7.20 19.61
N THR A 61 33.75 8.36 19.26
CA THR A 61 32.32 8.51 18.91
C THR A 61 32.00 8.07 17.49
N HIS A 62 33.00 7.75 16.66
CA HIS A 62 32.84 6.99 15.41
C HIS A 62 33.08 5.49 15.62
N SER A 63 33.30 5.03 16.85
CA SER A 63 33.44 3.60 17.13
C SER A 63 32.13 2.88 16.83
N ARG A 64 32.20 1.92 15.90
CA ARG A 64 31.08 1.03 15.57
C ARG A 64 30.50 0.31 16.78
N ALA A 65 31.33 -0.04 17.77
CA ALA A 65 30.88 -0.73 18.98
C ALA A 65 29.94 0.14 19.83
N LEU A 66 30.19 1.46 19.88
CA LEU A 66 29.33 2.42 20.57
C LEU A 66 27.94 2.47 19.93
N TRP A 67 27.89 2.63 18.60
CA TRP A 67 26.62 2.69 17.86
C TRP A 67 25.82 1.38 17.89
N LEU A 68 26.50 0.23 17.89
CA LEU A 68 25.82 -1.06 18.12
C LEU A 68 25.18 -1.13 19.50
N SER A 69 25.81 -0.52 20.51
CA SER A 69 25.24 -0.46 21.86
C SER A 69 24.01 0.44 21.90
N PHE A 70 24.07 1.63 21.28
CA PHE A 70 22.91 2.52 21.19
C PHE A 70 21.75 1.86 20.44
N LEU A 71 22.03 1.17 19.32
CA LEU A 71 20.99 0.46 18.59
C LEU A 71 20.32 -0.60 19.46
N ARG A 72 21.10 -1.39 20.21
CA ARG A 72 20.55 -2.39 21.15
C ARG A 72 19.71 -1.76 22.25
N SER A 73 20.11 -0.61 22.79
CA SER A 73 19.30 0.15 23.74
C SER A 73 17.95 0.51 23.13
N ARG A 74 17.94 1.10 21.93
CA ARG A 74 16.69 1.47 21.24
C ARG A 74 15.80 0.27 20.93
N LEU A 75 16.39 -0.85 20.52
CA LEU A 75 15.65 -2.10 20.33
C LEU A 75 15.02 -2.60 21.64
N SER A 76 15.72 -2.48 22.77
CA SER A 76 15.18 -2.85 24.09
C SER A 76 14.09 -1.90 24.58
N GLU A 77 14.06 -0.66 24.09
CA GLU A 77 13.03 0.34 24.36
C GLU A 77 11.78 0.17 23.47
N GLY A 78 11.75 -0.86 22.62
CA GLY A 78 10.59 -1.18 21.77
C GLY A 78 10.71 -0.72 20.32
N CYS A 79 11.83 -0.12 19.91
CA CYS A 79 12.12 0.02 18.49
C CYS A 79 12.31 -1.35 17.84
N PHE A 80 12.16 -1.38 16.52
CA PHE A 80 12.31 -2.60 15.74
C PHE A 80 13.00 -2.27 14.42
N LEU A 81 13.64 -3.28 13.85
CA LEU A 81 14.30 -3.17 12.54
C LEU A 81 13.34 -3.59 11.44
N PRO A 82 13.46 -2.99 10.24
CA PRO A 82 12.83 -3.55 9.05
C PRO A 82 13.35 -4.96 8.78
N HIS A 83 12.50 -5.86 8.28
CA HIS A 83 12.85 -7.26 8.01
C HIS A 83 14.01 -7.42 7.01
N TYR A 84 14.15 -6.46 6.09
CA TYR A 84 15.21 -6.48 5.08
C TYR A 84 16.59 -6.12 5.63
N ILE A 85 16.67 -5.63 6.87
CA ILE A 85 17.93 -5.50 7.61
C ILE A 85 18.20 -6.81 8.36
N GLN A 86 18.63 -7.84 7.64
CA GLN A 86 18.83 -9.19 8.19
C GLN A 86 19.86 -9.24 9.34
N ASP A 87 20.99 -8.55 9.17
CA ASP A 87 22.03 -8.47 10.19
C ASP A 87 22.57 -7.03 10.30
N TYR A 88 22.04 -6.29 11.28
CA TYR A 88 22.51 -4.93 11.59
C TYR A 88 24.00 -4.91 11.99
N ARG A 89 24.59 -6.06 12.35
CA ARG A 89 26.02 -6.19 12.63
C ARG A 89 26.87 -6.27 11.37
N GLN A 90 26.29 -6.16 10.18
CA GLN A 90 27.03 -6.01 8.93
C GLN A 90 26.96 -4.59 8.36
N LEU A 91 26.14 -3.71 8.97
CA LEU A 91 26.10 -2.31 8.60
C LEU A 91 27.44 -1.64 8.90
N ASP A 92 27.86 -0.80 7.96
CA ASP A 92 28.96 0.15 8.16
C ASP A 92 28.59 1.15 9.26
N THR A 93 29.60 1.83 9.80
CA THR A 93 29.43 2.74 10.93
C THR A 93 28.46 3.87 10.62
N ASP A 94 28.57 4.49 9.44
CA ASP A 94 27.79 5.67 9.07
C ASP A 94 26.30 5.31 8.92
N THR A 95 26.02 4.20 8.23
CA THR A 95 24.67 3.64 8.15
C THR A 95 24.16 3.27 9.54
N LEU A 96 24.95 2.61 10.38
CA LEU A 96 24.50 2.24 11.73
C LEU A 96 24.18 3.48 12.60
N GLU A 97 25.02 4.50 12.54
CA GLU A 97 24.81 5.77 13.23
C GLU A 97 23.52 6.46 12.76
N SER A 98 23.33 6.56 11.44
CA SER A 98 22.11 7.13 10.85
C SER A 98 20.86 6.38 11.33
N LEU A 99 20.93 5.06 11.45
CA LEU A 99 19.80 4.23 11.91
C LEU A 99 19.46 4.54 13.35
N VAL A 100 20.47 4.63 14.21
CA VAL A 100 20.33 4.98 15.63
C VAL A 100 19.73 6.37 15.79
N HIS A 101 20.19 7.35 15.01
CA HIS A 101 19.61 8.69 14.96
C HIS A 101 18.13 8.64 14.64
N ARG A 102 17.79 7.95 13.55
CA ARG A 102 16.42 7.83 13.07
C ARG A 102 15.50 7.17 14.09
N LEU A 103 15.90 6.03 14.65
CA LEU A 103 15.12 5.32 15.67
C LEU A 103 14.96 6.15 16.95
N THR A 104 15.98 6.92 17.32
CA THR A 104 15.91 7.84 18.47
C THR A 104 14.90 8.97 18.25
N THR A 105 14.81 9.49 17.02
CA THR A 105 13.82 10.51 16.64
C THR A 105 12.41 9.95 16.55
N LEU A 106 12.25 8.71 16.07
CA LEU A 106 10.94 8.07 15.87
C LEU A 106 10.29 7.61 17.17
N LEU A 107 11.06 7.07 18.10
CA LEU A 107 10.55 6.53 19.36
C LEU A 107 9.57 7.47 20.10
N PRO A 108 9.93 8.74 20.39
CA PRO A 108 8.99 9.65 21.04
C PRO A 108 7.78 10.00 20.16
N LYS A 109 7.95 10.03 18.82
CA LYS A 109 6.86 10.33 17.89
C LYS A 109 5.83 9.21 17.83
N TRP A 110 6.23 7.94 17.95
CA TRP A 110 5.30 6.82 18.02
C TRP A 110 4.44 6.83 19.29
N THR A 111 4.93 7.43 20.37
CA THR A 111 4.18 7.64 21.61
C THR A 111 3.35 8.91 21.62
N SER A 112 3.63 9.86 20.71
CA SER A 112 2.86 11.09 20.56
C SER A 112 1.56 10.85 19.81
N MET A 113 0.48 11.55 20.20
CA MET A 113 -0.80 11.48 19.48
C MET A 113 -0.77 12.23 18.14
N SER A 114 0.14 13.18 17.98
CA SER A 114 0.23 14.00 16.77
C SER A 114 1.69 14.30 16.44
N SER A 115 2.03 14.08 15.17
CA SER A 115 3.29 14.50 14.58
C SER A 115 3.02 14.80 13.10
N ALA A 116 3.35 16.01 12.68
CA ALA A 116 3.40 16.33 11.26
C ALA A 116 4.67 15.70 10.67
N PRO A 117 4.55 14.85 9.64
CA PRO A 117 5.73 14.37 8.94
C PRO A 117 6.35 15.48 8.10
N ALA A 118 7.64 15.34 7.78
CA ALA A 118 8.27 16.16 6.75
C ALA A 118 8.00 15.54 5.37
N THR A 119 7.76 16.38 4.36
CA THR A 119 7.66 15.90 2.98
C THR A 119 9.06 15.66 2.41
N LEU A 120 9.40 14.40 2.13
CA LEU A 120 10.70 14.00 1.60
C LEU A 120 10.76 14.17 0.07
N VAL A 121 9.72 13.66 -0.61
CA VAL A 121 9.53 13.69 -2.07
C VAL A 121 8.09 14.06 -2.37
N ARG A 122 7.90 14.87 -3.41
CA ARG A 122 6.61 15.18 -4.02
C ARG A 122 6.79 15.18 -5.53
N LEU A 123 5.95 14.44 -6.23
CA LEU A 123 5.94 14.34 -7.68
C LEU A 123 4.49 14.42 -8.17
N ASP A 124 4.24 15.27 -9.16
CA ASP A 124 2.95 15.39 -9.84
C ASP A 124 3.09 14.74 -11.22
N LEU A 125 2.68 13.48 -11.31
CA LEU A 125 2.78 12.67 -12.51
C LEU A 125 1.68 13.06 -13.52
N SER A 126 1.97 12.84 -14.81
CA SER A 126 0.99 12.94 -15.89
C SER A 126 0.09 11.71 -15.99
N LEU A 127 0.38 10.64 -15.24
CA LEU A 127 -0.35 9.38 -15.25
C LEU A 127 -1.05 9.17 -13.91
N SER A 128 -2.23 8.56 -13.93
CA SER A 128 -2.91 8.13 -12.70
C SER A 128 -2.10 7.02 -12.04
N VAL A 129 -1.77 7.16 -10.76
CA VAL A 129 -1.06 6.09 -10.04
C VAL A 129 -2.04 5.00 -9.66
N THR A 130 -1.73 3.76 -10.03
CA THR A 130 -2.58 2.62 -9.75
C THR A 130 -2.07 1.75 -8.61
N TRP A 131 -0.76 1.73 -8.41
CA TRP A 131 -0.12 0.96 -7.36
C TRP A 131 1.18 1.61 -6.93
N VAL A 132 1.47 1.53 -5.64
CA VAL A 132 2.71 2.02 -5.04
C VAL A 132 3.24 1.04 -4.00
N GLN A 133 4.56 0.89 -3.93
CA GLN A 133 5.23 0.11 -2.91
C GLN A 133 6.61 0.68 -2.60
N LEU A 134 6.90 0.83 -1.31
CA LEU A 134 8.18 1.15 -0.74
C LEU A 134 8.93 -0.15 -0.41
N VAL A 135 10.11 -0.33 -0.99
CA VAL A 135 10.95 -1.52 -0.85
C VAL A 135 12.30 -1.12 -0.25
N ALA A 136 12.69 -1.82 0.82
CA ALA A 136 13.94 -1.59 1.55
C ALA A 136 14.16 -0.15 2.03
N GLY A 137 13.08 0.59 2.28
CA GLY A 137 13.10 1.98 2.73
C GLY A 137 13.57 3.01 1.69
N THR A 138 14.24 2.59 0.62
CA THR A 138 14.87 3.49 -0.36
C THR A 138 14.27 3.40 -1.76
N TRP A 139 13.67 2.28 -2.12
CA TRP A 139 13.17 2.06 -3.48
C TRP A 139 11.68 2.27 -3.51
N LEU A 140 11.22 3.26 -4.26
CA LEU A 140 9.81 3.54 -4.45
C LEU A 140 9.38 3.05 -5.83
N LEU A 141 8.59 1.98 -5.85
CA LEU A 141 8.01 1.40 -7.05
C LEU A 141 6.61 1.97 -7.27
N VAL A 142 6.33 2.39 -8.49
CA VAL A 142 5.09 3.07 -8.86
C VAL A 142 4.61 2.48 -10.17
N ALA A 143 3.40 1.94 -10.19
CA ALA A 143 2.71 1.68 -11.44
C ALA A 143 1.71 2.80 -11.69
N SER A 144 1.73 3.34 -12.90
CA SER A 144 0.86 4.43 -13.31
C SER A 144 0.37 4.23 -14.73
N SER A 145 -0.87 4.61 -15.03
CA SER A 145 -1.49 4.34 -16.32
C SER A 145 -2.44 5.47 -16.74
N ASN A 146 -2.69 5.56 -18.04
CA ASN A 146 -3.81 6.29 -18.62
C ASN A 146 -4.47 5.44 -19.73
N ASP A 147 -5.24 6.07 -20.62
CA ASP A 147 -5.90 5.48 -21.79
C ASP A 147 -4.96 5.18 -22.98
N ARG A 148 -3.65 5.32 -22.82
CA ARG A 148 -2.66 5.22 -23.92
C ARG A 148 -1.44 4.38 -23.56
N GLU A 149 -0.97 4.51 -22.33
CA GLU A 149 0.24 3.88 -21.85
C GLU A 149 0.09 3.43 -20.40
N SER A 150 0.79 2.35 -20.08
CA SER A 150 1.02 1.91 -18.70
C SER A 150 2.51 1.86 -18.44
N GLN A 151 2.93 2.45 -17.33
CA GLN A 151 4.32 2.61 -16.95
C GLN A 151 4.56 2.02 -15.55
N LEU A 152 5.65 1.27 -15.43
CA LEU A 152 6.25 0.89 -14.16
C LEU A 152 7.51 1.71 -13.95
N SER A 153 7.56 2.45 -12.85
CA SER A 153 8.64 3.34 -12.47
C SER A 153 9.26 2.92 -11.14
N CYS A 154 10.57 3.09 -11.01
CA CYS A 154 11.32 2.92 -9.78
C CYS A 154 12.10 4.21 -9.50
N TYR A 155 11.79 4.84 -8.37
CA TYR A 155 12.50 5.99 -7.84
C TYR A 155 13.42 5.53 -6.73
N ASP A 156 14.68 5.96 -6.79
CA ASP A 156 15.61 5.77 -5.71
C ASP A 156 15.56 7.00 -4.79
N LEU A 157 15.06 6.84 -3.58
CA LEU A 157 14.92 7.95 -2.63
C LEU A 157 16.26 8.42 -2.06
N ALA A 158 17.32 7.60 -2.16
CA ALA A 158 18.67 7.94 -1.71
C ALA A 158 19.50 8.61 -2.81
N THR A 159 19.19 8.39 -4.09
CA THR A 159 19.93 9.02 -5.20
C THR A 159 19.00 9.55 -6.28
N PRO A 160 19.23 10.75 -6.83
CA PRO A 160 18.39 11.29 -7.88
C PRO A 160 18.45 10.38 -9.12
N GLY A 161 17.34 9.71 -9.42
CA GLY A 161 17.25 8.82 -10.56
C GLY A 161 15.90 8.11 -10.61
N THR A 162 15.41 7.93 -11.84
CA THR A 162 14.20 7.16 -12.10
C THR A 162 14.50 6.15 -13.20
N THR A 163 14.10 4.91 -12.96
CA THR A 163 14.07 3.85 -13.96
C THR A 163 12.61 3.61 -14.33
N HIS A 164 12.29 3.48 -15.61
CA HIS A 164 10.94 3.14 -16.03
C HIS A 164 10.95 2.08 -17.12
N ALA A 165 9.83 1.36 -17.22
CA ALA A 165 9.52 0.47 -18.31
C ALA A 165 8.03 0.55 -18.63
N TYR A 166 7.68 0.25 -19.88
CA TYR A 166 6.30 0.24 -20.33
C TYR A 166 5.73 -1.18 -20.30
N LEU A 167 4.46 -1.25 -19.92
CA LEU A 167 3.71 -2.49 -19.77
C LEU A 167 2.62 -2.58 -20.83
N PRO A 168 2.26 -3.79 -21.28
CA PRO A 168 1.21 -3.99 -22.28
C PRO A 168 -0.21 -3.83 -21.72
N GLY A 169 -0.35 -3.49 -20.44
CA GLY A 169 -1.63 -3.34 -19.75
C GLY A 169 -1.45 -2.60 -18.43
N CYS A 170 -2.54 -2.04 -17.91
CA CYS A 170 -2.54 -1.34 -16.62
C CYS A 170 -2.30 -2.34 -15.48
N VAL A 171 -1.51 -1.94 -14.48
CA VAL A 171 -1.30 -2.75 -13.27
C VAL A 171 -2.49 -2.56 -12.33
N ARG A 172 -3.27 -3.62 -12.12
CA ARG A 172 -4.38 -3.66 -11.14
C ARG A 172 -3.90 -3.96 -9.74
N THR A 173 -3.07 -4.98 -9.66
CA THR A 173 -2.59 -5.56 -8.41
C THR A 173 -1.12 -5.88 -8.60
N ALA A 174 -0.35 -5.67 -7.55
CA ALA A 174 1.04 -6.04 -7.57
C ALA A 174 1.55 -6.36 -6.18
N LYS A 175 2.58 -7.19 -6.14
CA LYS A 175 3.34 -7.53 -4.93
C LYS A 175 4.82 -7.41 -5.25
N ALA A 176 5.59 -6.96 -4.27
CA ALA A 176 7.04 -6.88 -4.34
C ALA A 176 7.66 -7.70 -3.21
N GLU A 177 8.78 -8.33 -3.49
CA GLU A 177 9.55 -9.10 -2.53
C GLU A 177 11.05 -8.86 -2.77
N ILE A 178 11.82 -8.76 -1.70
CA ILE A 178 13.27 -8.73 -1.76
C ILE A 178 13.76 -10.18 -1.72
N GLN A 179 14.43 -10.60 -2.77
CA GLN A 179 15.06 -11.92 -2.87
C GLN A 179 16.58 -11.77 -2.98
N ASP A 180 17.32 -12.88 -2.87
CA ASP A 180 18.79 -12.88 -2.94
C ASP A 180 19.33 -12.24 -4.23
N ASP A 181 18.57 -12.40 -5.31
CA ASP A 181 18.89 -11.89 -6.64
C ASP A 181 18.40 -10.45 -6.88
N GLY A 182 17.71 -9.84 -5.91
CA GLY A 182 17.24 -8.45 -5.98
C GLY A 182 15.74 -8.32 -5.78
N ILE A 183 15.17 -7.23 -6.29
CA ILE A 183 13.73 -6.95 -6.13
C ILE A 183 12.96 -7.70 -7.19
N VAL A 184 12.02 -8.54 -6.77
CA VAL A 184 11.09 -9.28 -7.64
C VAL A 184 9.68 -8.73 -7.47
N LEU A 185 8.98 -8.57 -8.58
CA LEU A 185 7.64 -8.02 -8.67
C LEU A 185 6.74 -9.03 -9.38
N ALA A 186 5.55 -9.24 -8.84
CA ALA A 186 4.47 -9.93 -9.52
C ALA A 186 3.37 -8.89 -9.82
N LEU A 187 3.05 -8.73 -11.10
CA LEU A 187 2.14 -7.70 -11.61
C LEU A 187 0.95 -8.37 -12.29
N GLY A 188 -0.27 -8.11 -11.80
CA GLY A 188 -1.51 -8.50 -12.45
C GLY A 188 -1.98 -7.39 -13.39
N LEU A 189 -1.94 -7.64 -14.70
CA LEU A 189 -2.33 -6.67 -15.71
C LEU A 189 -3.82 -6.77 -16.11
N THR A 190 -4.37 -5.68 -16.65
CA THR A 190 -5.77 -5.58 -17.11
C THR A 190 -6.10 -6.33 -18.41
N HIS A 191 -7.40 -6.27 -18.75
CA HIS A 191 -8.17 -7.05 -19.74
C HIS A 191 -7.53 -7.22 -21.13
N GLU A 192 -6.74 -6.28 -21.62
CA GLU A 192 -6.16 -6.41 -22.97
C GLU A 192 -5.05 -7.45 -23.07
N ALA A 193 -4.31 -7.64 -21.96
CA ALA A 193 -3.25 -8.62 -21.88
C ALA A 193 -3.66 -9.85 -21.07
N HIS A 194 -4.53 -9.68 -20.05
CA HIS A 194 -4.88 -10.70 -19.05
C HIS A 194 -3.68 -11.56 -18.67
N ALA A 195 -2.61 -10.91 -18.25
CA ALA A 195 -1.35 -11.57 -17.99
C ALA A 195 -0.83 -11.22 -16.60
N LEU A 196 -0.33 -12.25 -15.95
CA LEU A 196 0.59 -12.11 -14.84
C LEU A 196 1.99 -11.90 -15.43
N HIS A 197 2.65 -10.83 -15.01
CA HIS A 197 4.07 -10.59 -15.30
C HIS A 197 4.89 -10.70 -14.02
N VAL A 198 5.93 -11.53 -14.05
CA VAL A 198 6.95 -11.54 -13.01
C VAL A 198 8.16 -10.79 -13.53
N VAL A 199 8.54 -9.73 -12.84
CA VAL A 199 9.54 -8.73 -13.26
C VAL A 199 10.58 -8.59 -12.17
N THR A 200 11.80 -8.23 -12.52
CA THR A 200 12.85 -7.90 -11.56
C THR A 200 13.53 -6.59 -11.92
N LEU A 201 13.96 -5.85 -10.91
CA LEU A 201 14.80 -4.66 -11.08
C LEU A 201 16.28 -5.09 -11.02
N ARG A 202 17.04 -4.80 -12.07
CA ARG A 202 18.46 -5.15 -12.17
C ARG A 202 19.31 -3.95 -12.55
N LYS A 203 20.58 -3.96 -12.16
CA LYS A 203 21.60 -2.97 -12.52
C LYS A 203 22.74 -3.66 -13.24
N PRO A 204 22.79 -3.58 -14.59
CA PRO A 204 23.88 -4.16 -15.37
C PRO A 204 25.22 -3.60 -14.92
N ALA A 205 26.26 -4.43 -14.85
CA ALA A 205 27.62 -3.96 -14.51
C ALA A 205 28.16 -2.89 -15.49
N SER A 206 27.64 -2.85 -16.73
CA SER A 206 28.00 -1.89 -17.76
C SER A 206 27.18 -0.59 -17.75
N GLU A 207 26.06 -0.55 -17.01
CA GLU A 207 25.12 0.57 -17.04
C GLU A 207 25.05 1.29 -15.69
N THR A 208 24.86 2.60 -15.73
CA THR A 208 24.72 3.41 -14.52
C THR A 208 23.29 3.37 -13.96
N ARG A 209 22.33 2.96 -14.79
CA ARG A 209 20.90 2.96 -14.46
C ARG A 209 20.40 1.53 -14.23
N ASN A 210 19.36 1.42 -13.42
CA ASN A 210 18.64 0.17 -13.30
C ASN A 210 17.78 -0.03 -14.55
N ILE A 211 17.37 -1.27 -14.76
CA ILE A 211 16.47 -1.70 -15.82
C ILE A 211 15.48 -2.70 -15.23
N PHE A 212 14.28 -2.74 -15.78
CA PHE A 212 13.33 -3.81 -15.50
C PHE A 212 13.52 -4.96 -16.49
N CYS A 213 13.53 -6.18 -15.97
CA CYS A 213 13.64 -7.40 -16.78
C CYS A 213 12.49 -8.36 -16.47
N GLN A 214 11.95 -9.01 -17.48
CA GLN A 214 10.90 -10.01 -17.34
C GLN A 214 11.51 -11.36 -16.96
N LEU A 215 11.05 -11.93 -15.85
CA LEU A 215 11.42 -13.27 -15.38
C LEU A 215 10.48 -14.35 -15.90
N ALA A 216 9.17 -14.10 -15.83
CA ALA A 216 8.15 -15.04 -16.25
C ALA A 216 6.87 -14.32 -16.67
N GLN A 217 6.00 -15.03 -17.38
CA GLN A 217 4.68 -14.55 -17.77
C GLN A 217 3.69 -15.71 -17.77
N LEU A 218 2.48 -15.47 -17.27
CA LEU A 218 1.38 -16.42 -17.31
C LEU A 218 0.14 -15.74 -17.90
N GLN A 219 -0.33 -16.26 -19.03
CA GLN A 219 -1.51 -15.76 -19.74
C GLN A 219 -2.79 -16.28 -19.11
N GLY A 220 -3.85 -15.46 -19.20
CA GLY A 220 -5.16 -15.76 -18.63
C GLY A 220 -5.24 -15.62 -17.10
N SER A 221 -4.19 -15.14 -16.43
CA SER A 221 -4.16 -14.96 -14.97
C SER A 221 -4.06 -13.48 -14.59
N SER A 222 -4.74 -13.08 -13.53
CA SER A 222 -4.70 -11.71 -12.99
C SER A 222 -4.95 -11.69 -11.47
N HIS A 223 -4.96 -10.49 -10.88
CA HIS A 223 -5.22 -10.27 -9.45
C HIS A 223 -4.20 -10.96 -8.55
N VAL A 224 -2.98 -10.42 -8.51
CA VAL A 224 -1.89 -10.90 -7.68
C VAL A 224 -2.21 -10.62 -6.21
N LEU A 225 -2.44 -11.68 -5.45
CA LEU A 225 -2.72 -11.62 -4.02
C LEU A 225 -1.49 -11.92 -3.17
N MET A 226 -0.48 -12.59 -3.74
CA MET A 226 0.70 -13.05 -3.02
C MET A 226 1.92 -13.14 -3.94
N LEU A 227 3.09 -12.79 -3.41
CA LEU A 227 4.40 -13.15 -3.93
C LEU A 227 5.23 -13.64 -2.74
N SER A 228 5.71 -14.88 -2.81
CA SER A 228 6.55 -15.47 -1.78
C SER A 228 7.52 -16.48 -2.40
N GLY A 229 8.81 -16.11 -2.42
CA GLY A 229 9.85 -16.85 -3.10
C GLY A 229 9.53 -17.10 -4.58
N ASP A 230 9.44 -18.38 -4.94
CA ASP A 230 9.17 -18.80 -6.32
C ASP A 230 7.66 -18.81 -6.67
N PHE A 231 6.78 -18.53 -5.72
CA PHE A 231 5.33 -18.66 -5.90
C PHE A 231 4.62 -17.31 -6.00
N VAL A 232 3.70 -17.22 -6.95
CA VAL A 232 2.73 -16.14 -7.09
C VAL A 232 1.33 -16.69 -6.87
N GLY A 233 0.55 -16.07 -5.98
CA GLY A 233 -0.87 -16.38 -5.81
C GLY A 233 -1.75 -15.42 -6.60
N CYS A 234 -2.64 -15.97 -7.41
CA CYS A 234 -3.55 -15.21 -8.27
C CYS A 234 -5.00 -15.60 -7.98
N ALA A 235 -5.90 -14.61 -8.00
CA ALA A 235 -7.32 -14.84 -7.74
C ALA A 235 -8.11 -15.31 -8.97
N VAL A 236 -7.64 -14.96 -10.18
CA VAL A 236 -8.41 -15.09 -11.42
C VAL A 236 -7.64 -15.91 -12.44
N ARG A 237 -8.32 -16.88 -13.06
CA ARG A 237 -7.81 -17.64 -14.19
C ARG A 237 -8.88 -17.85 -15.25
N GLY A 238 -8.54 -17.59 -16.50
CA GLY A 238 -9.47 -17.75 -17.63
C GLY A 238 -10.75 -16.95 -17.45
N ALA A 239 -10.65 -15.71 -16.95
CA ALA A 239 -11.78 -14.84 -16.60
C ALA A 239 -12.73 -15.38 -15.50
N LEU A 240 -12.33 -16.43 -14.78
CA LEU A 240 -13.07 -16.97 -13.63
C LEU A 240 -12.31 -16.70 -12.34
N ASN A 241 -13.06 -16.47 -11.26
CA ASN A 241 -12.52 -16.31 -9.90
C ASN A 241 -12.08 -17.65 -9.30
N THR A 242 -11.05 -18.24 -9.91
CA THR A 242 -10.44 -19.50 -9.52
C THR A 242 -9.03 -19.22 -8.98
N PRO A 243 -8.87 -19.18 -7.65
CA PRO A 243 -7.57 -19.01 -7.03
C PRO A 243 -6.62 -20.14 -7.45
N HIS A 244 -5.37 -19.78 -7.71
CA HIS A 244 -4.32 -20.74 -8.08
C HIS A 244 -2.95 -20.20 -7.69
N LEU A 245 -1.95 -21.09 -7.67
CA LEU A 245 -0.55 -20.70 -7.47
C LEU A 245 0.25 -20.94 -8.74
N PHE A 246 1.14 -20.00 -9.05
CA PHE A 246 2.08 -20.10 -10.16
C PHE A 246 3.51 -20.12 -9.62
N ASN A 247 4.22 -21.23 -9.82
CA ASN A 247 5.65 -21.26 -9.61
C ASN A 247 6.34 -20.65 -10.83
N TRP A 248 6.76 -19.40 -10.70
CA TRP A 248 7.26 -18.62 -11.84
C TRP A 248 8.62 -19.10 -12.34
N ARG A 249 9.39 -19.77 -11.49
CA ARG A 249 10.72 -20.31 -11.84
C ARG A 249 10.59 -21.60 -12.66
N THR A 250 9.67 -22.49 -12.30
CA THR A 250 9.45 -23.75 -13.01
C THR A 250 8.41 -23.64 -14.12
N GLY A 251 7.59 -22.59 -14.12
CA GLY A 251 6.47 -22.41 -15.03
C GLY A 251 5.24 -23.26 -14.69
N VAL A 252 5.27 -23.98 -13.55
CA VAL A 252 4.20 -24.88 -13.13
C VAL A 252 3.07 -24.11 -12.45
N VAL A 253 1.83 -24.41 -12.84
CA VAL A 253 0.63 -23.87 -12.18
C VAL A 253 0.02 -24.95 -11.30
N TYR A 254 -0.22 -24.63 -10.04
CA TYR A 254 -0.86 -25.50 -9.06
C TYR A 254 -2.35 -25.20 -9.04
N GLU A 255 -3.14 -26.19 -9.42
CA GLU A 255 -4.60 -26.12 -9.28
C GLU A 255 -4.99 -26.32 -7.83
N MET A 256 -5.94 -25.52 -7.37
CA MET A 256 -6.52 -25.66 -6.03
C MET A 256 -7.77 -26.52 -6.12
N GLU A 257 -7.87 -27.55 -5.28
CA GLU A 257 -9.08 -28.35 -5.19
C GLU A 257 -10.27 -27.47 -4.75
N PRO A 258 -11.45 -27.61 -5.35
CA PRO A 258 -12.59 -26.81 -4.94
C PRO A 258 -12.98 -27.16 -3.49
N PRO A 259 -13.19 -26.16 -2.62
CA PRO A 259 -13.64 -26.40 -1.26
C PRO A 259 -15.06 -27.02 -1.22
N PRO A 260 -15.48 -27.66 -0.11
CA PRO A 260 -16.79 -28.28 0.00
C PRO A 260 -17.92 -27.32 -0.36
N GLY A 261 -18.84 -27.73 -1.23
CA GLY A 261 -19.90 -26.90 -1.80
C GLY A 261 -19.54 -26.22 -3.14
N GLY A 262 -18.31 -26.35 -3.61
CA GLY A 262 -17.87 -25.84 -4.91
C GLY A 262 -17.56 -24.34 -4.92
N LEU A 263 -17.23 -23.81 -6.09
CA LEU A 263 -16.85 -22.41 -6.28
C LEU A 263 -18.04 -21.47 -6.52
N ASP A 264 -19.22 -21.99 -6.85
CA ASP A 264 -20.39 -21.18 -7.21
C ASP A 264 -21.29 -20.76 -6.02
N LEU A 265 -20.69 -20.64 -4.83
CA LEU A 265 -21.35 -20.01 -3.68
C LEU A 265 -21.14 -18.50 -3.72
N PRO A 266 -22.09 -17.65 -3.30
CA PRO A 266 -21.94 -16.19 -3.34
C PRO A 266 -20.62 -15.66 -2.77
N VAL A 267 -20.15 -16.21 -1.64
CA VAL A 267 -18.88 -15.81 -0.99
C VAL A 267 -17.63 -16.23 -1.78
N ARG A 268 -17.76 -17.24 -2.66
CA ARG A 268 -16.68 -17.76 -3.50
C ARG A 268 -16.74 -17.27 -4.94
N ARG A 269 -17.85 -16.63 -5.31
CA ARG A 269 -18.00 -15.95 -6.59
C ARG A 269 -17.08 -14.74 -6.68
N SER A 270 -16.67 -14.13 -5.58
CA SER A 270 -15.73 -13.00 -5.57
C SER A 270 -14.27 -13.45 -5.51
N VAL A 271 -13.36 -12.54 -5.87
CA VAL A 271 -11.93 -12.73 -5.58
C VAL A 271 -11.69 -12.84 -4.07
N PRO A 272 -10.74 -13.66 -3.62
CA PRO A 272 -10.24 -13.60 -2.26
C PRO A 272 -9.58 -12.25 -1.97
N HIS A 273 -9.55 -11.84 -0.71
CA HIS A 273 -8.83 -10.63 -0.30
C HIS A 273 -7.32 -10.82 -0.28
N LEU A 274 -6.87 -12.02 0.08
CA LEU A 274 -5.47 -12.32 0.33
C LEU A 274 -5.19 -13.81 0.15
N MET A 275 -3.98 -14.11 -0.30
CA MET A 275 -3.37 -15.44 -0.24
C MET A 275 -2.04 -15.32 0.50
N VAL A 276 -1.69 -16.32 1.30
CA VAL A 276 -0.41 -16.34 2.01
C VAL A 276 0.07 -17.78 2.20
N LEU A 277 1.37 -18.02 1.95
CA LEU A 277 2.03 -19.27 2.29
C LEU A 277 2.43 -19.24 3.76
N TRP A 278 2.06 -20.29 4.48
CA TRP A 278 2.35 -20.49 5.89
C TRP A 278 2.93 -21.90 6.07
N GLY A 279 4.25 -21.99 6.00
CA GLY A 279 4.94 -23.28 5.88
C GLY A 279 4.51 -23.99 4.58
N ASP A 280 4.07 -25.24 4.72
CA ASP A 280 3.57 -26.07 3.60
C ASP A 280 2.05 -25.89 3.37
N GLN A 281 1.45 -24.86 3.96
CA GLN A 281 0.02 -24.57 3.82
C GLN A 281 -0.19 -23.25 3.08
N LEU A 282 -1.22 -23.22 2.26
CA LEU A 282 -1.73 -22.00 1.63
C LEU A 282 -3.01 -21.58 2.37
N VAL A 283 -3.03 -20.34 2.84
CA VAL A 283 -4.20 -19.71 3.44
C VAL A 283 -4.82 -18.74 2.44
N VAL A 284 -6.09 -18.95 2.10
CA VAL A 284 -6.88 -18.06 1.25
C VAL A 284 -7.95 -17.37 2.09
N VAL A 285 -7.87 -16.05 2.16
CA VAL A 285 -8.76 -15.22 2.97
C VAL A 285 -9.91 -14.71 2.11
N ARG A 286 -11.15 -15.05 2.49
CA ARG A 286 -12.38 -14.59 1.86
C ARG A 286 -13.18 -13.73 2.83
N THR A 287 -14.30 -13.19 2.35
CA THR A 287 -15.13 -12.25 3.13
C THR A 287 -15.59 -12.82 4.47
N ASN A 288 -16.00 -14.10 4.57
CA ASN A 288 -16.50 -14.65 5.85
C ASN A 288 -15.78 -15.93 6.29
N CYS A 289 -14.66 -16.28 5.65
CA CYS A 289 -13.94 -17.50 5.97
C CYS A 289 -12.47 -17.45 5.57
N LEU A 290 -11.69 -18.33 6.20
CA LEU A 290 -10.33 -18.69 5.83
C LEU A 290 -10.35 -20.11 5.28
N GLU A 291 -9.85 -20.30 4.07
CA GLU A 291 -9.70 -21.62 3.44
C GLU A 291 -8.23 -22.02 3.53
N ILE A 292 -7.96 -23.20 4.10
CA ILE A 292 -6.63 -23.74 4.27
C ILE A 292 -6.43 -24.89 3.29
N TYR A 293 -5.30 -24.87 2.57
CA TYR A 293 -4.91 -25.90 1.62
C TYR A 293 -3.53 -26.44 1.98
N ASP A 294 -3.37 -27.76 1.92
CA ASP A 294 -2.07 -28.40 2.06
C ASP A 294 -1.39 -28.47 0.67
N MET A 295 -0.14 -28.04 0.61
CA MET A 295 0.63 -27.98 -0.64
C MET A 295 1.45 -29.25 -0.84
N TRP A 296 1.30 -29.87 -2.00
CA TRP A 296 2.07 -31.06 -2.38
C TRP A 296 2.92 -30.75 -3.61
N HIS A 297 4.25 -30.68 -3.43
CA HIS A 297 5.18 -30.32 -4.51
C HIS A 297 5.19 -31.34 -5.67
N ASP A 298 4.93 -32.61 -5.38
CA ASP A 298 5.03 -33.69 -6.39
C ASP A 298 3.84 -33.71 -7.36
N THR A 299 2.65 -33.31 -6.91
CA THR A 299 1.41 -33.43 -7.69
C THR A 299 1.01 -32.14 -8.40
N SER A 300 1.67 -31.01 -8.10
CA SER A 300 1.24 -29.69 -8.59
C SER A 300 -0.22 -29.38 -8.24
N THR A 301 -0.68 -29.83 -7.07
CA THR A 301 -2.04 -29.58 -6.57
C THR A 301 -2.00 -29.09 -5.13
N ALA A 302 -2.95 -28.23 -4.77
CA ALA A 302 -3.19 -27.82 -3.39
C ALA A 302 -4.50 -28.47 -2.93
N SER A 303 -4.42 -29.37 -1.94
CA SER A 303 -5.59 -30.11 -1.44
C SER A 303 -6.29 -29.32 -0.36
N PHE A 304 -7.62 -29.21 -0.44
CA PHE A 304 -8.38 -28.50 0.59
C PHE A 304 -8.30 -29.24 1.93
N SER A 305 -7.96 -28.52 2.99
CA SER A 305 -7.72 -29.08 4.33
C SER A 305 -8.80 -28.66 5.32
N GLN A 306 -9.02 -27.34 5.48
CA GLN A 306 -9.90 -26.80 6.52
C GLN A 306 -10.60 -25.50 6.08
N LEU A 307 -11.83 -25.31 6.57
CA LEU A 307 -12.56 -24.03 6.53
C LEU A 307 -12.65 -23.48 7.96
N ILE A 308 -12.30 -22.21 8.15
CA ILE A 308 -12.47 -21.50 9.42
C ILE A 308 -13.41 -20.32 9.16
N GLU A 309 -14.57 -20.30 9.81
CA GLU A 309 -15.51 -19.19 9.73
C GLU A 309 -15.03 -18.00 10.57
N VAL A 310 -15.20 -16.79 10.03
CA VAL A 310 -14.78 -15.54 10.68
C VAL A 310 -15.85 -14.46 10.51
N SER A 311 -15.72 -13.37 11.27
CA SER A 311 -16.47 -12.13 11.01
C SER A 311 -16.22 -11.63 9.58
N GLY A 312 -17.16 -10.84 9.04
CA GLY A 312 -17.00 -10.27 7.71
C GLY A 312 -15.72 -9.45 7.58
N ILE A 313 -14.76 -9.93 6.80
CA ILE A 313 -13.51 -9.28 6.42
C ILE A 313 -13.82 -8.38 5.23
N TRP A 314 -13.50 -7.10 5.37
CA TRP A 314 -13.62 -6.12 4.29
C TRP A 314 -12.28 -5.83 3.62
N GLU A 315 -11.19 -5.87 4.38
CA GLU A 315 -9.81 -5.76 3.88
C GLU A 315 -8.90 -6.48 4.85
N VAL A 316 -7.80 -7.07 4.38
CA VAL A 316 -6.86 -7.80 5.23
C VAL A 316 -5.43 -7.64 4.73
N SER A 317 -4.49 -7.63 5.66
CA SER A 317 -3.05 -7.63 5.38
C SER A 317 -2.34 -8.63 6.29
N VAL A 318 -1.25 -9.21 5.80
CA VAL A 318 -0.39 -10.08 6.61
C VAL A 318 0.35 -9.22 7.65
N CYS A 319 0.40 -9.72 8.87
CA CYS A 319 1.09 -9.16 10.03
C CYS A 319 1.89 -10.28 10.67
N SER A 320 2.96 -10.73 10.02
CA SER A 320 3.84 -11.74 10.59
C SER A 320 5.19 -11.09 10.88
N PRO A 321 5.41 -10.55 12.10
CA PRO A 321 6.71 -9.99 12.45
C PRO A 321 7.77 -11.10 12.39
N VAL A 322 9.02 -10.73 12.10
CA VAL A 322 10.12 -11.70 11.89
C VAL A 322 10.35 -12.62 13.10
N ASP A 323 9.99 -12.17 14.30
CA ASP A 323 10.07 -12.92 15.55
C ASP A 323 8.81 -13.72 15.89
N ALA A 324 7.80 -13.73 15.02
CA ALA A 324 6.65 -14.61 15.16
C ALA A 324 7.10 -16.08 15.11
N ALA A 325 6.43 -16.94 15.88
CA ALA A 325 6.69 -18.36 15.81
C ALA A 325 6.40 -18.85 14.38
N PRO A 326 7.23 -19.75 13.80
CA PRO A 326 6.98 -20.28 12.45
C PRO A 326 5.63 -21.02 12.34
N GLN A 327 5.12 -21.49 13.46
CA GLN A 327 3.81 -22.14 13.61
C GLN A 327 2.67 -21.14 13.88
N SER A 328 2.89 -19.85 13.64
CA SER A 328 1.87 -18.82 13.76
C SER A 328 1.80 -17.94 12.51
N LEU A 329 0.59 -17.59 12.12
CA LEU A 329 0.31 -16.60 11.08
C LEU A 329 -0.66 -15.58 11.65
N SER A 330 -0.23 -14.33 11.74
CA SER A 330 -1.09 -13.24 12.17
C SER A 330 -1.49 -12.37 11.00
N LEU A 331 -2.77 -11.99 10.96
CA LEU A 331 -3.39 -11.14 9.95
C LEU A 331 -4.05 -9.97 10.66
N VAL A 332 -4.08 -8.81 10.02
CA VAL A 332 -4.89 -7.67 10.48
C VAL A 332 -5.97 -7.43 9.45
N ALA A 333 -7.23 -7.38 9.89
CA ALA A 333 -8.40 -7.26 9.04
C ALA A 333 -9.28 -6.09 9.48
N ILE A 334 -9.89 -5.39 8.52
CA ILE A 334 -11.03 -4.52 8.78
C ILE A 334 -12.30 -5.40 8.77
N SER A 335 -13.14 -5.25 9.78
CA SER A 335 -14.42 -5.94 9.91
C SER A 335 -15.52 -5.01 10.46
N PRO A 336 -16.78 -5.46 10.58
CA PRO A 336 -17.83 -4.70 11.26
C PRO A 336 -17.48 -4.25 12.68
N ALA A 337 -16.61 -4.99 13.40
CA ALA A 337 -16.21 -4.66 14.76
C ALA A 337 -15.13 -3.55 14.80
N GLY A 338 -14.40 -3.34 13.71
CA GLY A 338 -13.26 -2.42 13.69
C GLY A 338 -12.07 -2.96 12.91
N ILE A 339 -10.87 -2.75 13.43
CA ILE A 339 -9.66 -3.42 12.97
C ILE A 339 -9.33 -4.53 13.96
N GLU A 340 -9.25 -5.76 13.46
CA GLU A 340 -9.06 -6.98 14.24
C GLU A 340 -7.75 -7.68 13.87
N MET A 341 -7.12 -8.32 14.84
CA MET A 341 -6.03 -9.26 14.63
C MET A 341 -6.59 -10.67 14.62
N LEU A 342 -6.30 -11.42 13.57
CA LEU A 342 -6.61 -12.85 13.43
C LEU A 342 -5.30 -13.62 13.51
N SER A 343 -5.12 -14.45 14.54
CA SER A 343 -3.89 -15.23 14.75
C SER A 343 -4.19 -16.72 14.60
N LEU A 344 -3.60 -17.32 13.59
CA LEU A 344 -3.66 -18.75 13.32
C LEU A 344 -2.48 -19.43 14.00
N HIS A 345 -2.76 -20.49 14.75
CA HIS A 345 -1.76 -21.28 15.46
C HIS A 345 -1.90 -22.76 15.09
N LYS A 346 -0.80 -23.41 14.70
CA LYS A 346 -0.79 -24.84 14.42
C LYS A 346 -0.39 -25.62 15.67
N LEU A 347 -1.34 -26.32 16.29
CA LEU A 347 -1.16 -27.15 17.49
C LEU A 347 -1.59 -28.59 17.19
N ASP A 348 -0.65 -29.54 17.22
CA ASP A 348 -0.91 -30.96 17.00
C ASP A 348 -1.75 -31.25 15.72
N ASP A 349 -1.34 -30.66 14.60
CA ASP A 349 -2.02 -30.68 13.28
C ASP A 349 -3.41 -30.02 13.23
N THR A 350 -3.88 -29.44 14.32
CA THR A 350 -5.08 -28.60 14.33
C THR A 350 -4.72 -27.12 14.21
N ILE A 351 -5.46 -26.39 13.37
CA ILE A 351 -5.32 -24.94 13.27
C ILE A 351 -6.35 -24.28 14.18
N GLN A 352 -5.86 -23.52 15.15
CA GLN A 352 -6.66 -22.68 16.03
C GLN A 352 -6.63 -21.23 15.55
N LEU A 353 -7.76 -20.54 15.68
CA LEU A 353 -7.89 -19.13 15.37
C LEU A 353 -8.20 -18.35 16.65
N ASP A 354 -7.32 -17.40 16.96
CA ASP A 354 -7.54 -16.37 17.98
C ASP A 354 -7.89 -15.03 17.31
N GLN A 355 -8.85 -14.31 17.87
CA GLN A 355 -9.32 -13.03 17.35
C GLN A 355 -9.30 -11.96 18.43
N ALA A 356 -8.74 -10.79 18.12
CA ALA A 356 -8.68 -9.66 19.03
C ALA A 356 -8.97 -8.33 18.32
N VAL A 357 -9.87 -7.50 18.87
CA VAL A 357 -10.16 -6.18 18.32
C VAL A 357 -9.08 -5.18 18.75
N LEU A 358 -8.32 -4.66 17.79
CA LEU A 358 -7.25 -3.68 18.01
C LEU A 358 -7.80 -2.25 18.06
N VAL A 359 -8.66 -1.91 17.09
CA VAL A 359 -9.30 -0.59 16.97
C VAL A 359 -10.79 -0.82 16.81
N GLN A 360 -11.61 -0.13 17.60
CA GLN A 360 -13.06 -0.24 17.48
C GLN A 360 -13.55 0.52 16.25
N MET A 361 -14.57 -0.01 15.56
CA MET A 361 -15.22 0.71 14.48
C MET A 361 -15.80 2.04 15.01
N PRO A 362 -15.52 3.19 14.38
CA PRO A 362 -16.06 4.45 14.83
C PRO A 362 -17.59 4.43 14.86
N THR A 363 -18.18 4.98 15.93
CA THR A 363 -19.62 5.13 16.04
C THR A 363 -20.12 6.01 14.91
N ARG A 364 -21.16 5.56 14.21
CA ARG A 364 -21.79 6.35 13.17
C ARG A 364 -22.34 7.64 13.78
N PRO A 365 -22.13 8.81 13.14
CA PRO A 365 -22.81 10.01 13.57
C PRO A 365 -24.32 9.75 13.54
N GLU A 366 -25.04 10.16 14.58
CA GLU A 366 -26.50 10.09 14.55
C GLU A 366 -27.00 10.85 13.31
N PRO A 367 -27.96 10.30 12.56
CA PRO A 367 -28.47 10.94 11.35
C PRO A 367 -29.01 12.33 11.72
N GLY A 368 -28.22 13.36 11.38
CA GLY A 368 -28.63 14.75 11.57
C GLY A 368 -29.83 15.10 10.68
N THR A 369 -30.42 16.27 10.91
CA THR A 369 -31.59 16.79 10.15
C THR A 369 -31.37 16.95 8.64
N ARG A 370 -30.13 16.81 8.15
CA ARG A 370 -29.86 16.67 6.70
C ARG A 370 -29.85 15.18 6.37
N GLN A 371 -30.89 14.76 5.64
CA GLN A 371 -31.14 13.40 5.13
C GLN A 371 -30.03 12.92 4.18
N LEU A 372 -28.81 12.73 4.67
CA LEU A 372 -27.88 11.84 3.99
C LEU A 372 -28.44 10.42 4.16
N PRO A 373 -28.51 9.60 3.10
CA PRO A 373 -28.91 8.21 3.23
C PRO A 373 -28.05 7.54 4.31
N ALA A 374 -28.65 6.64 5.08
CA ALA A 374 -27.94 5.94 6.14
C ALA A 374 -26.67 5.32 5.56
N ILE A 375 -25.51 5.76 6.03
CA ILE A 375 -24.23 5.25 5.58
C ILE A 375 -24.13 3.79 6.05
N GLU A 376 -24.29 2.85 5.13
CA GLU A 376 -24.17 1.42 5.41
C GLU A 376 -22.73 0.90 5.28
N HIS A 377 -21.81 1.72 4.78
CA HIS A 377 -20.41 1.36 4.56
C HIS A 377 -19.52 1.64 5.80
N PRO A 378 -18.33 1.00 5.89
CA PRO A 378 -17.30 1.33 6.89
C PRO A 378 -16.93 2.82 6.94
N LEU A 379 -16.33 3.25 8.05
CA LEU A 379 -15.70 4.57 8.19
C LEU A 379 -14.16 4.50 8.09
N ILE A 380 -13.65 3.36 7.62
CA ILE A 380 -12.24 3.07 7.35
C ILE A 380 -12.16 2.62 5.89
N CYS A 381 -11.25 3.20 5.09
CA CYS A 381 -11.24 2.98 3.63
C CYS A 381 -9.99 2.30 3.07
N SER A 382 -8.93 2.12 3.86
CA SER A 382 -7.74 1.36 3.47
C SER A 382 -6.97 0.86 4.69
N LEU A 383 -6.38 -0.33 4.62
CA LEU A 383 -5.53 -0.89 5.67
C LEU A 383 -4.19 -1.37 5.10
N ARG A 384 -3.09 -0.97 5.72
CA ARG A 384 -1.75 -1.48 5.44
C ARG A 384 -1.07 -1.94 6.73
N VAL A 385 -0.19 -2.92 6.62
CA VAL A 385 0.74 -3.32 7.68
C VAL A 385 2.15 -2.93 7.25
N GLY A 386 2.93 -2.39 8.19
CA GLY A 386 4.25 -1.87 7.89
C GLY A 386 5.23 -2.99 7.64
N ALA A 387 6.35 -2.67 6.99
CA ALA A 387 7.38 -3.64 6.65
C ALA A 387 7.84 -4.52 7.84
N SER A 388 7.81 -4.02 9.09
CA SER A 388 8.20 -4.83 10.26
C SER A 388 7.13 -5.83 10.72
N GLY A 389 5.88 -5.66 10.28
CA GLY A 389 4.73 -6.41 10.79
C GLY A 389 4.22 -5.94 12.16
N ARG A 390 4.74 -4.86 12.74
CA ARG A 390 4.43 -4.44 14.12
C ARG A 390 3.51 -3.23 14.22
N ARG A 391 3.31 -2.48 13.14
CA ARG A 391 2.38 -1.35 13.09
C ARG A 391 1.47 -1.47 11.88
N MET A 392 0.29 -0.88 12.01
CA MET A 392 -0.70 -0.76 10.95
C MET A 392 -0.96 0.71 10.64
N LEU A 393 -1.35 0.97 9.40
CA LEU A 393 -1.70 2.27 8.85
C LEU A 393 -3.09 2.18 8.20
N TRP A 394 -3.95 3.16 8.44
CA TRP A 394 -5.24 3.23 7.75
C TRP A 394 -5.69 4.66 7.49
N ILE A 395 -6.56 4.81 6.50
CA ILE A 395 -7.29 6.06 6.27
C ILE A 395 -8.66 5.95 6.92
N SER A 396 -9.05 6.96 7.70
CA SER A 396 -10.38 7.06 8.27
C SER A 396 -11.17 8.21 7.67
N ALA A 397 -12.43 7.90 7.35
CA ALA A 397 -13.47 8.84 6.95
C ALA A 397 -14.43 9.17 8.09
N ALA A 398 -14.16 8.73 9.33
CA ALA A 398 -15.11 8.87 10.43
C ALA A 398 -15.49 10.33 10.71
N GLU A 399 -14.51 11.22 10.76
CA GLU A 399 -14.79 12.64 10.98
C GLU A 399 -15.43 13.31 9.76
N ALA A 400 -14.95 12.97 8.56
CA ALA A 400 -15.54 13.43 7.30
C ALA A 400 -16.99 12.97 7.14
N SER A 401 -17.38 11.82 7.69
CA SER A 401 -18.76 11.33 7.62
C SER A 401 -19.74 12.16 8.47
N ALA A 402 -19.25 12.86 9.50
CA ALA A 402 -20.07 13.76 10.29
C ALA A 402 -20.30 15.09 9.57
N ASP A 403 -19.27 15.62 8.91
CA ASP A 403 -19.34 16.83 8.09
C ASP A 403 -18.15 16.91 7.12
N ALA A 404 -18.35 16.44 5.88
CA ALA A 404 -17.31 16.41 4.84
C ALA A 404 -16.91 17.81 4.34
N LEU A 405 -17.72 18.84 4.63
CA LEU A 405 -17.35 20.23 4.33
C LEU A 405 -16.34 20.76 5.35
N LYS A 406 -16.41 20.27 6.59
CA LYS A 406 -15.57 20.74 7.69
C LYS A 406 -14.33 19.89 7.93
N TYR A 407 -14.41 18.58 7.73
CA TYR A 407 -13.34 17.66 8.10
C TYR A 407 -12.72 16.97 6.88
N SER A 408 -11.39 16.82 6.91
CA SER A 408 -10.60 16.06 5.93
C SER A 408 -10.53 14.57 6.31
N LEU A 409 -10.15 13.73 5.36
CA LEU A 409 -9.73 12.37 5.69
C LEU A 409 -8.44 12.40 6.51
N ARG A 410 -8.32 11.43 7.42
CA ARG A 410 -7.17 11.34 8.33
C ARG A 410 -6.42 10.05 8.16
N LEU A 411 -5.10 10.14 8.31
CA LEU A 411 -4.20 9.00 8.28
C LEU A 411 -3.81 8.64 9.71
N PHE A 412 -4.07 7.39 10.09
CA PHE A 412 -3.81 6.89 11.43
C PHE A 412 -2.80 5.75 11.40
N GLN A 413 -1.92 5.73 12.41
CA GLN A 413 -0.98 4.64 12.66
C GLN A 413 -1.16 4.11 14.08
N ALA A 414 -1.06 2.80 14.26
CA ALA A 414 -1.13 2.16 15.57
C ALA A 414 -0.20 0.96 15.66
N PRO A 415 0.30 0.60 16.86
CA PRO A 415 0.95 -0.68 17.06
C PRO A 415 -0.05 -1.83 16.90
N ILE A 416 0.43 -2.97 16.40
CA ILE A 416 -0.31 -4.22 16.32
C ILE A 416 0.03 -5.02 17.58
N THR A 417 -0.70 -4.74 18.65
CA THR A 417 -0.54 -5.39 19.94
C THR A 417 -1.90 -5.55 20.62
N THR A 418 -2.06 -6.62 21.37
CA THR A 418 -3.25 -6.86 22.20
C THR A 418 -3.20 -6.11 23.53
N THR A 419 -2.10 -5.42 23.83
CA THR A 419 -1.96 -4.62 25.05
C THR A 419 -2.81 -3.34 24.99
N ILE A 420 -3.31 -2.91 26.15
CA ILE A 420 -4.39 -1.90 26.31
C ILE A 420 -3.97 -0.47 25.90
N GLU A 421 -2.71 -0.22 25.56
CA GLU A 421 -2.22 1.13 25.25
C GLU A 421 -2.68 1.60 23.86
N LYS A 422 -3.81 2.31 23.83
CA LYS A 422 -4.44 2.86 22.62
C LYS A 422 -3.80 4.17 22.17
N HIS A 423 -2.48 4.16 21.94
CA HIS A 423 -1.82 5.31 21.32
C HIS A 423 -1.90 5.18 19.79
N HIS A 424 -2.67 6.07 19.18
CA HIS A 424 -2.74 6.22 17.72
C HIS A 424 -2.05 7.53 17.33
N LEU A 425 -1.10 7.44 16.39
CA LEU A 425 -0.53 8.61 15.76
C LEU A 425 -1.47 9.03 14.63
N CYS A 426 -1.90 10.29 14.64
CA CYS A 426 -2.78 10.85 13.63
C CYS A 426 -2.05 11.94 12.85
N SER A 427 -2.20 11.92 11.52
CA SER A 427 -1.74 12.97 10.62
C SER A 427 -2.89 13.47 9.76
N THR A 428 -2.96 14.80 9.63
CA THR A 428 -3.90 15.51 8.75
C THR A 428 -3.15 16.05 7.55
N PHE A 429 -3.76 15.92 6.38
CA PHE A 429 -3.26 16.43 5.10
C PHE A 429 -4.19 17.57 4.67
N GLU A 430 -3.90 18.76 5.18
CA GLU A 430 -4.74 19.95 5.01
C GLU A 430 -4.11 21.00 4.09
N ASN A 431 -2.82 20.88 3.77
CA ASN A 431 -2.20 21.82 2.85
C ASN A 431 -2.75 21.56 1.44
N ASP A 432 -2.95 22.62 0.66
CA ASP A 432 -3.37 22.49 -0.74
C ASP A 432 -2.39 21.68 -1.57
N GLU A 433 -1.12 21.64 -1.14
CA GLU A 433 -0.13 20.78 -1.70
C GLU A 433 -0.42 19.30 -1.36
N ASP A 434 -0.85 18.94 -0.17
CA ASP A 434 -0.93 17.52 0.23
C ASP A 434 -1.77 16.65 -0.74
N PRO A 435 -1.36 15.38 -0.97
CA PRO A 435 -2.07 14.49 -1.88
C PRO A 435 -3.50 14.24 -1.37
N ALA A 436 -4.46 14.23 -2.28
CA ALA A 436 -5.85 13.95 -1.96
C ALA A 436 -6.02 12.47 -1.53
N LEU A 437 -6.16 12.24 -0.22
CA LEU A 437 -6.45 10.92 0.34
C LEU A 437 -7.77 10.32 -0.14
N TRP A 438 -8.72 11.16 -0.57
CA TRP A 438 -10.02 10.74 -1.09
C TRP A 438 -9.97 10.31 -2.56
N GLY A 439 -8.86 10.58 -3.26
CA GLY A 439 -8.66 10.26 -4.68
C GLY A 439 -8.30 8.80 -4.96
N VAL A 440 -8.94 7.83 -4.29
CA VAL A 440 -8.58 6.40 -4.35
C VAL A 440 -7.09 6.20 -4.05
N ALA A 441 -6.69 6.58 -2.84
CA ALA A 441 -5.29 6.59 -2.45
C ALA A 441 -4.67 5.18 -2.46
N SER A 442 -3.52 5.05 -3.12
CA SER A 442 -2.62 3.92 -3.00
C SER A 442 -1.58 4.25 -1.93
N LEU A 443 -1.47 3.40 -0.91
CA LEU A 443 -0.61 3.65 0.24
C LEU A 443 0.33 2.48 0.49
N ASP A 444 1.53 2.82 0.92
CA ASP A 444 2.47 1.89 1.53
C ASP A 444 3.29 2.59 2.61
N PHE A 445 3.84 1.84 3.57
CA PHE A 445 4.64 2.44 4.63
C PHE A 445 5.67 1.48 5.22
N ASP A 446 6.83 2.05 5.53
CA ASP A 446 7.89 1.40 6.31
C ASP A 446 7.79 1.94 7.73
N ASP A 447 7.20 1.15 8.61
CA ASP A 447 6.94 1.56 9.99
C ASP A 447 8.21 1.65 10.83
N ALA A 448 9.20 0.82 10.56
CA ALA A 448 10.48 0.82 11.27
C ALA A 448 11.30 2.07 10.96
N LEU A 449 11.23 2.54 9.71
CA LEU A 449 11.84 3.79 9.30
C LEU A 449 10.90 4.99 9.43
N GLY A 450 9.61 4.82 9.73
CA GLY A 450 8.65 5.92 9.76
C GLY A 450 8.53 6.64 8.41
N LEU A 451 8.52 5.89 7.31
CA LEU A 451 8.26 6.41 5.97
C LEU A 451 6.85 6.04 5.54
N VAL A 452 6.10 6.99 5.02
CA VAL A 452 4.78 6.76 4.44
C VAL A 452 4.78 7.26 3.01
N THR A 453 4.31 6.44 2.08
CA THR A 453 4.08 6.87 0.71
C THR A 453 2.58 6.92 0.44
N VAL A 454 2.14 8.01 -0.18
CA VAL A 454 0.78 8.21 -0.64
C VAL A 454 0.82 8.54 -2.11
N ALA A 455 0.01 7.85 -2.89
CA ALA A 455 -0.23 8.16 -4.29
C ALA A 455 -1.72 8.11 -4.61
N ASN A 456 -2.18 8.70 -5.71
CA ASN A 456 -3.59 8.67 -6.06
C ASN A 456 -3.86 8.72 -7.58
N VAL A 457 -5.14 8.65 -7.94
CA VAL A 457 -5.58 8.64 -9.35
C VAL A 457 -5.36 9.97 -10.07
N PHE A 458 -5.04 11.04 -9.35
CA PHE A 458 -4.69 12.34 -9.93
C PHE A 458 -3.20 12.46 -10.29
N GLY A 459 -2.43 11.39 -10.10
CA GLY A 459 -0.99 11.39 -10.35
C GLY A 459 -0.19 12.09 -9.25
N GLU A 460 -0.82 12.47 -8.13
CA GLU A 460 -0.10 13.02 -6.98
C GLU A 460 0.63 11.86 -6.28
N LEU A 461 1.94 12.02 -6.06
CA LEU A 461 2.79 11.05 -5.37
C LEU A 461 3.64 11.78 -4.34
N ALA A 462 3.55 11.39 -3.08
CA ALA A 462 4.31 11.98 -2.00
C ALA A 462 4.90 10.92 -1.05
N VAL A 463 6.10 11.18 -0.57
CA VAL A 463 6.76 10.41 0.49
C VAL A 463 6.94 11.31 1.70
N PHE A 464 6.41 10.86 2.83
CA PHE A 464 6.43 11.53 4.12
C PHE A 464 7.43 10.82 5.05
N ASP A 465 8.27 11.61 5.71
CA ASP A 465 9.29 11.15 6.64
C ASP A 465 8.95 11.61 8.07
N TYR A 466 8.59 10.67 8.93
CA TYR A 466 8.37 10.90 10.35
C TYR A 466 9.68 10.88 11.15
N GLY A 467 10.77 10.36 10.58
CA GLY A 467 12.08 10.23 11.24
C GLY A 467 13.03 11.40 10.99
N SER A 468 12.65 12.41 10.20
CA SER A 468 13.58 13.46 9.77
C SER A 468 13.94 14.43 10.91
N GLU A 469 15.19 14.33 11.35
CA GLU A 469 16.17 15.38 11.70
C GLU A 469 17.51 14.66 11.98
N PRO A 470 18.51 14.65 11.07
CA PRO A 470 18.59 15.26 9.73
C PRO A 470 17.85 14.46 8.61
N PRO A 471 17.66 15.04 7.40
CA PRO A 471 16.89 14.43 6.31
C PRO A 471 17.52 13.15 5.73
N PHE A 472 16.67 12.21 5.28
CA PHE A 472 16.94 10.87 4.74
C PHE A 472 17.98 10.74 3.60
N ARG A 473 18.44 11.84 3.00
CA ARG A 473 18.87 11.89 1.58
C ARG A 473 20.21 11.23 1.22
N GLU A 474 20.92 10.57 2.13
CA GLU A 474 22.28 10.10 1.85
C GLU A 474 22.58 8.64 2.23
N HIS A 475 21.69 7.95 2.94
CA HIS A 475 22.02 6.64 3.52
C HIS A 475 21.15 5.53 2.92
N ARG A 476 21.80 4.46 2.43
CA ARG A 476 21.13 3.21 2.07
C ARG A 476 21.28 2.21 3.21
N TRP A 477 20.16 1.71 3.73
CA TRP A 477 20.13 0.70 4.79
C TRP A 477 20.47 -0.72 4.29
N THR A 478 20.41 -0.89 2.98
CA THR A 478 20.69 -2.14 2.29
C THR A 478 21.75 -1.92 1.23
N LYS A 479 22.45 -2.99 0.85
CA LYS A 479 23.27 -2.99 -0.36
C LYS A 479 22.39 -2.66 -1.56
N ASP A 480 23.02 -2.24 -2.67
CA ASP A 480 22.29 -1.99 -3.92
C ASP A 480 21.58 -3.27 -4.39
N LEU A 481 20.28 -3.41 -4.05
CA LEU A 481 19.48 -4.61 -4.31
C LEU A 481 19.30 -4.87 -5.81
N ALA A 482 19.50 -3.86 -6.66
CA ALA A 482 19.45 -4.05 -8.10
C ALA A 482 20.74 -4.69 -8.65
N TYR A 483 21.86 -4.64 -7.92
CA TYR A 483 23.12 -5.19 -8.39
C TYR A 483 23.08 -6.73 -8.38
N SER A 484 23.18 -7.32 -9.56
CA SER A 484 23.28 -8.77 -9.72
C SER A 484 24.39 -9.13 -10.72
N PRO A 485 25.30 -10.05 -10.37
CA PRO A 485 26.37 -10.47 -11.28
C PRO A 485 25.90 -11.48 -12.35
N GLY A 486 24.64 -11.96 -12.29
CA GLY A 486 24.10 -12.96 -13.20
C GLY A 486 23.78 -12.43 -14.61
N PRO A 487 23.56 -13.33 -15.59
CA PRO A 487 23.08 -12.93 -16.91
C PRO A 487 21.72 -12.24 -16.79
N LEU A 488 21.54 -11.15 -17.56
CA LEU A 488 20.30 -10.37 -17.51
C LEU A 488 19.17 -11.11 -18.24
N PRO A 489 17.97 -11.23 -17.63
CA PRO A 489 16.78 -11.66 -18.34
C PRO A 489 16.38 -10.66 -19.44
N PRO A 490 15.40 -11.00 -20.31
CA PRO A 490 14.87 -10.08 -21.31
C PRO A 490 14.41 -8.77 -20.69
N ARG A 491 14.84 -7.64 -21.27
CA ARG A 491 14.45 -6.30 -20.80
C ARG A 491 12.98 -6.04 -21.15
N LEU A 492 12.26 -5.37 -20.25
CA LEU A 492 10.98 -4.77 -20.61
C LEU A 492 11.20 -3.60 -21.57
N SER A 493 10.14 -3.22 -22.30
CA SER A 493 10.19 -2.11 -23.25
C SER A 493 10.52 -0.80 -22.54
N SER A 494 11.50 -0.07 -23.05
CA SER A 494 11.74 1.33 -22.68
C SER A 494 10.88 2.30 -23.47
N ASP A 495 10.24 1.83 -24.54
CA ASP A 495 9.40 2.64 -25.42
C ASP A 495 7.92 2.42 -25.08
N PRO A 496 7.07 3.47 -25.17
CA PRO A 496 5.63 3.36 -24.94
C PRO A 496 5.00 2.23 -25.75
N ILE A 497 4.28 1.35 -25.06
CA ILE A 497 3.44 0.33 -25.68
C ILE A 497 2.03 0.92 -25.74
N PRO A 498 1.46 1.12 -26.94
CA PRO A 498 0.07 1.55 -27.04
C PRO A 498 -0.83 0.54 -26.36
N LEU A 499 -1.56 1.00 -25.34
CA LEU A 499 -2.73 0.28 -24.85
C LEU A 499 -3.77 0.39 -25.96
N ASN A 500 -4.27 -0.74 -26.46
CA ASN A 500 -5.32 -0.73 -27.48
C ASN A 500 -6.68 -0.41 -26.84
N THR A 501 -6.68 0.40 -25.79
CA THR A 501 -7.85 0.78 -25.01
C THR A 501 -8.68 1.70 -25.84
N LEU A 502 -9.85 1.21 -26.22
CA LEU A 502 -10.86 2.02 -26.87
C LEU A 502 -11.26 3.16 -25.90
N PRO A 503 -11.52 4.36 -26.42
CA PRO A 503 -11.72 5.54 -25.59
C PRO A 503 -12.88 5.36 -24.59
N ALA A 504 -12.70 5.88 -23.37
CA ALA A 504 -13.81 5.99 -22.41
C ALA A 504 -14.95 6.80 -23.02
N LEU A 505 -16.17 6.36 -22.76
CA LEU A 505 -17.35 7.15 -22.98
C LEU A 505 -17.29 8.45 -22.17
N ARG A 506 -17.80 9.51 -22.76
CA ARG A 506 -18.00 10.80 -22.10
C ARG A 506 -19.41 11.23 -22.36
N ARG A 507 -19.99 12.00 -21.43
CA ARG A 507 -21.37 12.51 -21.49
C ARG A 507 -21.72 13.27 -22.78
N SER A 508 -20.73 13.68 -23.55
CA SER A 508 -20.86 14.44 -24.80
C SER A 508 -20.27 13.74 -26.02
N MET A 509 -20.10 12.41 -25.99
CA MET A 509 -19.57 11.65 -27.12
C MET A 509 -20.60 11.55 -28.25
N THR A 510 -20.15 11.66 -29.50
CA THR A 510 -21.00 11.50 -30.69
C THR A 510 -21.27 10.04 -31.01
N ASP A 511 -22.34 9.75 -31.75
CA ASP A 511 -22.67 8.39 -32.22
C ASP A 511 -21.50 7.75 -33.00
N GLU A 512 -20.74 8.54 -33.75
CA GLU A 512 -19.58 8.10 -34.52
C GLU A 512 -18.40 7.71 -33.62
N GLU A 513 -18.11 8.51 -32.58
CA GLU A 513 -17.08 8.20 -31.58
C GLU A 513 -17.48 6.97 -30.74
N MET A 514 -18.77 6.80 -30.44
CA MET A 514 -19.29 5.59 -29.80
C MET A 514 -19.16 4.35 -30.68
N CYS A 515 -19.40 4.48 -32.00
CA CYS A 515 -19.14 3.43 -32.99
C CYS A 515 -17.66 3.04 -33.09
N GLN A 516 -16.76 3.84 -32.51
CA GLN A 516 -15.33 3.56 -32.40
C GLN A 516 -14.91 3.23 -30.97
N SER A 517 -15.86 3.14 -30.04
CA SER A 517 -15.63 2.77 -28.65
C SER A 517 -15.73 1.26 -28.43
N ARG A 518 -15.30 0.81 -27.23
CA ARG A 518 -15.38 -0.60 -26.76
C ARG A 518 -16.77 -1.22 -26.83
N TRP A 519 -17.81 -0.39 -26.85
CA TRP A 519 -19.19 -0.83 -26.81
C TRP A 519 -19.71 -1.42 -28.13
N CYS A 520 -18.95 -1.31 -29.23
CA CYS A 520 -19.30 -2.00 -30.48
C CYS A 520 -19.19 -3.52 -30.41
N LEU A 521 -18.49 -4.07 -29.42
CA LEU A 521 -18.41 -5.50 -29.17
C LEU A 521 -19.62 -6.03 -28.37
N ALA A 522 -20.42 -5.15 -27.76
CA ALA A 522 -21.62 -5.53 -27.05
C ALA A 522 -22.63 -6.17 -28.01
N ARG A 523 -23.24 -7.28 -27.60
CA ARG A 523 -24.18 -8.04 -28.44
C ARG A 523 -25.42 -7.17 -28.75
N PRO A 524 -25.85 -7.06 -30.02
CA PRO A 524 -27.10 -6.39 -30.38
C PRO A 524 -28.30 -6.95 -29.58
N PRO A 525 -29.33 -6.13 -29.27
CA PRO A 525 -29.65 -4.85 -29.88
C PRO A 525 -29.51 -3.66 -28.90
N LEU A 526 -28.42 -2.89 -28.97
CA LEU A 526 -28.39 -1.57 -28.34
C LEU A 526 -29.15 -0.61 -29.26
N ARG A 527 -30.43 -0.36 -28.96
CA ARG A 527 -31.24 0.58 -29.77
C ARG A 527 -31.58 1.91 -29.10
N ASN A 528 -31.14 2.19 -27.88
CA ASN A 528 -31.28 3.53 -27.30
C ASN A 528 -30.12 3.81 -26.33
N HIS A 529 -29.50 4.99 -26.47
CA HIS A 529 -28.60 5.57 -25.46
C HIS A 529 -29.30 5.62 -24.10
N PHE A 530 -28.55 5.35 -23.03
CA PHE A 530 -29.08 5.48 -21.68
C PHE A 530 -28.24 6.46 -20.84
N PRO A 531 -28.88 7.23 -19.94
CA PRO A 531 -28.18 8.26 -19.19
C PRO A 531 -27.00 7.76 -18.36
N SER A 532 -27.02 6.52 -17.86
CA SER A 532 -26.00 6.01 -16.92
C SER A 532 -24.73 5.41 -17.55
N GLU A 533 -24.63 5.30 -18.88
CA GLU A 533 -23.57 4.53 -19.56
C GLU A 533 -22.13 4.95 -19.18
N TYR A 534 -21.93 6.23 -18.89
CA TYR A 534 -20.63 6.77 -18.47
C TYR A 534 -20.19 6.28 -17.07
N LEU A 535 -21.12 5.79 -16.24
CA LEU A 535 -20.82 5.20 -14.92
C LEU A 535 -20.19 3.81 -15.03
N TRP A 536 -20.12 3.24 -16.23
CA TRP A 536 -19.57 1.91 -16.47
C TRP A 536 -18.22 1.98 -17.18
N ALA A 537 -17.56 3.14 -17.15
CA ALA A 537 -16.27 3.40 -17.78
C ALA A 537 -15.13 2.55 -17.18
N GLY A 538 -15.28 2.09 -15.94
CA GLY A 538 -14.19 1.55 -15.14
C GLY A 538 -13.23 2.69 -14.78
N THR A 539 -13.78 3.88 -14.55
CA THR A 539 -13.06 5.02 -13.96
C THR A 539 -13.17 4.96 -12.44
N PRO A 540 -12.21 5.55 -11.69
CA PRO A 540 -12.23 5.51 -10.24
C PRO A 540 -13.61 5.88 -9.65
N CYS A 541 -14.15 4.97 -8.84
CA CYS A 541 -15.41 5.12 -8.10
C CYS A 541 -16.71 5.14 -8.93
N ASP A 542 -16.65 4.78 -10.21
CA ASP A 542 -17.85 4.45 -11.00
C ASP A 542 -18.37 3.03 -10.71
N ASP A 543 -19.45 2.63 -11.37
CA ASP A 543 -20.15 1.36 -11.13
C ASP A 543 -19.32 0.14 -11.57
N ALA A 544 -18.59 0.25 -12.68
CA ALA A 544 -17.68 -0.81 -13.11
C ALA A 544 -16.50 -0.96 -12.13
N TRP A 545 -15.97 0.16 -11.63
CA TRP A 545 -14.94 0.14 -10.59
C TRP A 545 -15.45 -0.52 -9.31
N LEU A 546 -16.68 -0.23 -8.88
CA LEU A 546 -17.29 -0.87 -7.71
C LEU A 546 -17.47 -2.39 -7.87
N LEU A 547 -17.84 -2.86 -9.07
CA LEU A 547 -17.98 -4.30 -9.29
C LEU A 547 -16.68 -5.05 -9.07
N ASP A 548 -15.57 -4.49 -9.51
CA ASP A 548 -14.27 -5.06 -9.25
C ASP A 548 -13.87 -4.88 -7.77
N HIS A 549 -13.89 -3.65 -7.27
CA HIS A 549 -13.26 -3.31 -6.00
C HIS A 549 -14.13 -3.60 -4.77
N ALA A 550 -15.46 -3.56 -4.88
CA ALA A 550 -16.37 -3.88 -3.79
C ALA A 550 -16.88 -5.32 -3.88
N TYR A 551 -17.24 -5.79 -5.08
CA TYR A 551 -17.87 -7.10 -5.26
C TYR A 551 -16.91 -8.20 -5.70
N GLY A 552 -15.67 -7.84 -6.06
CA GLY A 552 -14.65 -8.81 -6.44
C GLY A 552 -14.96 -9.52 -7.74
N PHE A 553 -15.58 -8.83 -8.70
CA PHE A 553 -15.83 -9.31 -10.06
C PHE A 553 -14.84 -8.65 -11.03
N PRO A 554 -13.64 -9.23 -11.15
CA PRO A 554 -12.63 -8.72 -12.04
C PRO A 554 -12.97 -9.07 -13.48
N GLY A 555 -12.75 -8.11 -14.37
CA GLY A 555 -12.96 -8.29 -15.80
C GLY A 555 -13.49 -7.02 -16.45
N GLU A 556 -13.60 -7.06 -17.77
CA GLU A 556 -14.33 -6.02 -18.49
C GLU A 556 -15.82 -6.19 -18.23
N VAL A 557 -16.47 -5.06 -17.92
CA VAL A 557 -17.92 -5.00 -17.82
C VAL A 557 -18.51 -4.76 -19.21
N LEU A 558 -19.27 -5.72 -19.71
CA LEU A 558 -19.95 -5.66 -21.01
C LEU A 558 -21.46 -5.49 -20.78
N LEU A 559 -21.94 -4.25 -20.74
CA LEU A 559 -23.35 -3.87 -20.78
C LEU A 559 -24.10 -4.45 -22.00
N GLN A 560 -25.30 -4.94 -21.73
CA GLN A 560 -26.34 -5.30 -22.70
C GLN A 560 -27.65 -4.69 -22.19
N ALA A 561 -27.77 -3.36 -22.24
CA ALA A 561 -28.92 -2.66 -21.64
C ALA A 561 -30.24 -2.97 -22.36
N PHE A 562 -31.34 -2.98 -21.61
CA PHE A 562 -32.70 -2.92 -22.17
C PHE A 562 -33.47 -1.80 -21.47
N ARG A 563 -34.20 -1.00 -22.24
CA ARG A 563 -35.20 -0.09 -21.67
C ARG A 563 -36.49 -0.88 -21.53
N ASP A 564 -37.05 -0.97 -20.33
CA ASP A 564 -38.38 -1.53 -20.18
C ASP A 564 -39.36 -0.56 -20.86
N GLU A 565 -39.93 -0.97 -22.01
CA GLU A 565 -40.91 -0.19 -22.77
C GLU A 565 -42.31 -0.25 -22.14
N GLY A 566 -42.39 -0.57 -20.84
CA GLY A 566 -43.61 -0.61 -20.03
C GLY A 566 -44.33 0.73 -19.93
N ASP A 567 -45.18 0.97 -20.92
CA ASP A 567 -46.36 1.84 -20.96
C ASP A 567 -46.23 3.29 -20.46
N THR A 568 -46.01 4.18 -21.44
CA THR A 568 -46.52 5.56 -21.50
C THR A 568 -45.95 6.58 -20.50
N ASN A 569 -44.99 7.36 -21.01
CA ASN A 569 -44.53 8.69 -20.58
C ASN A 569 -43.46 8.79 -19.47
N GLU A 570 -42.24 9.04 -19.96
CA GLU A 570 -41.18 9.91 -19.42
C GLU A 570 -40.38 9.50 -18.16
N THR A 571 -40.76 8.50 -17.37
CA THR A 571 -39.95 8.07 -16.19
C THR A 571 -39.76 6.56 -16.07
N GLY A 572 -39.54 5.86 -17.19
CA GLY A 572 -39.15 4.44 -17.14
C GLY A 572 -37.85 4.27 -16.34
N THR A 573 -37.83 3.35 -15.38
CA THR A 573 -36.63 2.97 -14.62
C THR A 573 -35.62 2.32 -15.56
N GLU A 574 -34.34 2.64 -15.37
CA GLU A 574 -33.27 2.04 -16.14
C GLU A 574 -32.98 0.62 -15.60
N GLY A 575 -33.12 -0.37 -16.47
CA GLY A 575 -32.70 -1.74 -16.21
C GLY A 575 -31.39 -2.02 -16.92
N ILE A 576 -30.31 -2.21 -16.17
CA ILE A 576 -28.99 -2.47 -16.74
C ILE A 576 -28.68 -3.95 -16.58
N VAL A 577 -28.55 -4.62 -17.71
CA VAL A 577 -27.96 -5.96 -17.79
C VAL A 577 -26.52 -5.82 -18.25
N PHE A 578 -25.61 -6.58 -17.65
CA PHE A 578 -24.21 -6.58 -18.05
C PHE A 578 -23.54 -7.91 -17.77
N TYR A 579 -22.40 -8.13 -18.42
CA TYR A 579 -21.55 -9.29 -18.20
C TYR A 579 -20.23 -8.89 -17.58
N VAL A 580 -19.68 -9.77 -16.75
CA VAL A 580 -18.28 -9.73 -16.33
C VAL A 580 -17.69 -11.11 -16.54
N GLY A 581 -16.77 -11.24 -17.50
CA GLY A 581 -16.37 -12.53 -18.04
C GLY A 581 -17.57 -13.31 -18.56
N ASP A 582 -17.74 -14.55 -18.11
CA ASP A 582 -18.86 -15.43 -18.51
C ASP A 582 -20.13 -15.27 -17.64
N ARG A 583 -20.15 -14.29 -16.72
CA ARG A 583 -21.24 -14.11 -15.76
C ARG A 583 -22.14 -12.96 -16.15
N PHE A 584 -23.42 -13.13 -15.83
CA PHE A 584 -24.49 -12.17 -16.10
C PHE A 584 -24.93 -11.48 -14.81
N PHE A 585 -25.23 -10.19 -14.90
CA PHE A 585 -25.68 -9.37 -13.80
C PHE A 585 -26.83 -8.46 -14.22
N TYR A 586 -27.67 -8.13 -13.25
CA TYR A 586 -28.78 -7.20 -13.42
C TYR A 586 -28.76 -6.15 -12.32
N ARG A 587 -28.94 -4.90 -12.72
CA ARG A 587 -29.12 -3.76 -11.83
C ARG A 587 -30.41 -3.03 -12.21
N SER A 588 -31.21 -2.69 -11.22
CA SER A 588 -32.40 -1.86 -11.34
C SER A 588 -32.20 -0.57 -10.55
N ASP A 589 -32.68 0.56 -11.08
CA ASP A 589 -32.60 1.86 -10.41
C ASP A 589 -33.30 1.93 -9.05
N ASP A 590 -34.32 1.09 -8.80
CA ASP A 590 -35.10 1.12 -7.55
C ASP A 590 -34.33 0.52 -6.34
N ASP A 591 -33.29 -0.29 -6.58
CA ASP A 591 -32.45 -0.90 -5.54
C ASP A 591 -31.09 -0.18 -5.49
N CYS A 592 -31.02 0.91 -4.73
CA CYS A 592 -29.92 1.88 -4.77
C CYS A 592 -28.49 1.37 -4.49
N LEU A 593 -28.22 0.11 -4.15
CA LEU A 593 -26.89 -0.26 -3.66
C LEU A 593 -26.33 -1.63 -4.05
N HIS A 594 -27.11 -2.58 -4.58
CA HIS A 594 -26.64 -3.97 -4.73
C HIS A 594 -26.95 -4.57 -6.11
N PRO A 595 -25.92 -5.00 -6.87
CA PRO A 595 -26.13 -5.76 -8.09
C PRO A 595 -26.70 -7.13 -7.72
N HIS A 596 -27.81 -7.51 -8.36
CA HIS A 596 -28.33 -8.86 -8.27
C HIS A 596 -27.49 -9.75 -9.20
N SER A 597 -26.88 -10.79 -8.65
CA SER A 597 -26.03 -11.70 -9.41
C SER A 597 -26.76 -13.01 -9.70
N CYS A 598 -26.81 -13.39 -10.97
CA CYS A 598 -27.30 -14.69 -11.41
C CYS A 598 -26.24 -15.35 -12.29
N SER A 599 -25.63 -16.44 -11.83
CA SER A 599 -24.86 -17.33 -12.70
C SER A 599 -25.84 -18.13 -13.56
N LEU A 600 -26.24 -17.59 -14.70
CA LEU A 600 -27.04 -18.33 -15.68
C LEU A 600 -26.14 -18.80 -16.83
N PRO A 601 -26.27 -20.05 -17.30
CA PRO A 601 -25.72 -20.45 -18.59
C PRO A 601 -26.24 -19.49 -19.67
N ALA A 602 -25.40 -19.20 -20.67
CA ALA A 602 -25.73 -18.27 -21.77
C ALA A 602 -27.06 -18.61 -22.49
N ASP A 603 -27.52 -19.84 -22.34
CA ASP A 603 -28.68 -20.45 -22.99
C ASP A 603 -30.01 -20.17 -22.25
N ALA A 604 -29.96 -19.61 -21.03
CA ALA A 604 -31.11 -19.51 -20.13
C ALA A 604 -31.87 -18.17 -20.15
N LEU A 605 -31.65 -17.33 -21.18
CA LEU A 605 -32.21 -15.98 -21.26
C LEU A 605 -33.75 -15.96 -21.12
N ASP A 606 -34.45 -16.99 -21.61
CA ASP A 606 -35.91 -17.09 -21.55
C ASP A 606 -36.45 -17.50 -20.16
N GLN A 607 -35.59 -17.92 -19.23
CA GLN A 607 -35.96 -18.30 -17.85
C GLN A 607 -35.64 -17.22 -16.81
N ILE A 608 -35.09 -16.07 -17.22
CA ILE A 608 -34.60 -14.98 -16.36
C ILE A 608 -35.64 -14.48 -15.35
N ILE A 609 -36.93 -14.57 -15.68
CA ILE A 609 -38.02 -14.06 -14.84
C ILE A 609 -38.34 -15.01 -13.65
N GLY A 610 -37.85 -16.26 -13.65
CA GLY A 610 -38.23 -17.28 -12.67
C GLY A 610 -37.19 -17.66 -11.63
N VAL A 611 -35.92 -17.28 -11.79
CA VAL A 611 -34.84 -17.70 -10.88
C VAL A 611 -34.65 -16.65 -9.79
N ALA A 612 -34.82 -17.06 -8.52
CA ALA A 612 -34.50 -16.22 -7.37
C ALA A 612 -33.01 -15.86 -7.40
N ALA A 613 -32.69 -14.64 -7.83
CA ALA A 613 -31.34 -14.10 -7.77
C ALA A 613 -30.87 -14.05 -6.32
N ALA A 614 -29.64 -14.50 -6.07
CA ALA A 614 -29.00 -14.27 -4.78
C ALA A 614 -28.31 -12.90 -4.85
N ALA A 615 -28.70 -11.99 -3.97
CA ALA A 615 -28.03 -10.71 -3.81
C ALA A 615 -26.54 -10.97 -3.51
N GLN A 616 -25.65 -10.39 -4.31
CA GLN A 616 -24.23 -10.42 -4.00
C GLN A 616 -23.96 -9.35 -2.96
N LEU A 617 -23.42 -9.74 -1.81
CA LEU A 617 -22.95 -8.79 -0.81
C LEU A 617 -21.60 -8.21 -1.21
N PRO A 618 -21.31 -6.95 -0.86
CA PRO A 618 -19.99 -6.37 -1.07
C PRO A 618 -18.97 -7.17 -0.27
N THR A 619 -17.97 -7.67 -0.98
CA THR A 619 -16.88 -8.47 -0.41
C THR A 619 -15.85 -7.57 0.25
N CYS A 620 -15.52 -6.44 -0.39
CA CYS A 620 -14.63 -5.42 0.10
C CYS A 620 -15.43 -4.13 0.35
N ALA A 621 -16.12 -4.07 1.49
CA ALA A 621 -17.02 -2.95 1.80
C ALA A 621 -16.29 -1.60 1.95
N THR A 622 -14.97 -1.60 2.15
CA THR A 622 -14.13 -0.37 2.21
C THR A 622 -14.15 0.40 0.89
N ALA A 623 -14.35 -0.28 -0.25
CA ALA A 623 -14.50 0.37 -1.56
C ALA A 623 -15.73 1.30 -1.63
N LEU A 624 -16.82 0.98 -0.91
CA LEU A 624 -17.99 1.86 -0.81
C LEU A 624 -17.65 3.15 -0.06
N THR A 625 -16.82 3.07 0.98
CA THR A 625 -16.32 4.24 1.71
C THR A 625 -15.41 5.10 0.84
N VAL A 626 -14.56 4.45 0.02
CA VAL A 626 -13.72 5.15 -0.95
C VAL A 626 -14.59 5.90 -1.97
N GLN A 627 -15.61 5.26 -2.53
CA GLN A 627 -16.56 5.92 -3.45
C GLN A 627 -17.27 7.09 -2.78
N TYR A 628 -17.79 6.90 -1.56
CA TYR A 628 -18.42 7.98 -0.80
C TYR A 628 -17.47 9.17 -0.64
N ALA A 629 -16.24 8.91 -0.19
CA ALA A 629 -15.25 9.97 -0.02
C ALA A 629 -14.95 10.64 -1.37
N TYR A 630 -14.71 9.87 -2.41
CA TYR A 630 -14.45 10.38 -3.75
C TYR A 630 -15.56 11.31 -4.21
N SER A 631 -16.81 10.86 -4.23
CA SER A 631 -17.95 11.64 -4.70
C SER A 631 -18.16 12.94 -3.90
N ASN A 632 -18.06 12.90 -2.57
CA ASN A 632 -18.27 14.08 -1.74
C ASN A 632 -17.14 15.11 -1.88
N PHE A 633 -15.89 14.68 -1.79
CA PHE A 633 -14.74 15.58 -1.88
C PHE A 633 -14.50 16.08 -3.31
N PHE A 634 -14.75 15.25 -4.32
CA PHE A 634 -14.66 15.65 -5.73
C PHE A 634 -15.70 16.73 -6.08
N ALA A 635 -16.97 16.52 -5.71
CA ALA A 635 -18.02 17.51 -5.99
C ALA A 635 -17.78 18.82 -5.23
N ARG A 636 -17.13 18.77 -4.06
CA ARG A 636 -16.68 19.94 -3.30
C ARG A 636 -15.61 20.75 -4.04
N GLU A 637 -14.70 20.09 -4.76
CA GLU A 637 -13.67 20.74 -5.59
C GLU A 637 -14.25 21.28 -6.90
N GLY A 638 -15.17 20.54 -7.52
CA GLY A 638 -15.87 20.96 -8.73
C GLY A 638 -16.84 22.14 -8.53
N GLY A 639 -17.11 22.54 -7.29
CA GLY A 639 -17.95 23.71 -6.96
C GLY A 639 -19.46 23.48 -7.10
N GLU A 640 -19.91 22.25 -7.35
CA GLU A 640 -21.34 21.94 -7.63
C GLU A 640 -22.28 22.25 -6.46
N TRP A 641 -21.75 22.30 -5.22
CA TRP A 641 -22.55 22.46 -4.00
C TRP A 641 -22.71 23.90 -3.50
N LEU A 642 -22.03 24.88 -4.09
CA LEU A 642 -21.99 26.26 -3.59
C LEU A 642 -22.62 27.23 -4.61
N TRP A 643 -23.95 27.17 -4.73
CA TRP A 643 -24.74 28.19 -5.42
C TRP A 643 -24.90 29.49 -4.62
N ASP A 644 -24.44 29.51 -3.37
CA ASP A 644 -24.47 30.71 -2.54
C ASP A 644 -23.12 31.41 -2.68
N GLY A 645 -23.09 32.47 -3.50
CA GLY A 645 -21.91 33.18 -4.04
C GLY A 645 -21.01 33.89 -3.01
N SER A 646 -20.70 33.21 -1.90
CA SER A 646 -19.75 33.64 -0.89
C SER A 646 -18.31 33.33 -1.36
N GLU A 647 -17.42 34.30 -1.09
CA GLU A 647 -16.01 34.45 -1.48
C GLU A 647 -15.06 33.31 -1.03
N TYR A 648 -15.39 32.04 -1.28
CA TYR A 648 -14.37 31.00 -1.22
C TYR A 648 -13.56 31.07 -2.51
N GLY A 649 -12.29 31.47 -2.38
CA GLY A 649 -11.34 31.64 -3.49
C GLY A 649 -11.28 30.42 -4.42
N LEU A 650 -10.77 30.64 -5.63
CA LEU A 650 -10.55 29.63 -6.68
C LEU A 650 -10.04 28.32 -6.06
N ARG A 651 -10.92 27.33 -5.95
CA ARG A 651 -10.56 26.01 -5.44
C ARG A 651 -9.76 25.27 -6.49
N ARG A 652 -8.74 24.56 -6.02
CA ARG A 652 -7.92 23.64 -6.80
C ARG A 652 -8.82 22.57 -7.45
N ASN A 653 -8.76 22.40 -8.76
CA ASN A 653 -9.41 21.28 -9.46
C ASN A 653 -8.32 20.29 -9.90
N ARG A 654 -8.13 19.21 -9.13
CA ARG A 654 -7.08 18.22 -9.40
C ARG A 654 -7.24 17.49 -10.74
N TRP A 655 -8.46 17.41 -11.26
CA TRP A 655 -8.71 16.79 -12.56
C TRP A 655 -8.24 17.66 -13.72
N ASP A 656 -8.50 18.97 -13.63
CA ASP A 656 -8.00 19.95 -14.59
C ASP A 656 -6.47 20.01 -14.55
N GLU A 657 -5.87 19.90 -13.36
CA GLU A 657 -4.42 19.83 -13.22
C GLU A 657 -3.82 18.57 -13.84
N LEU A 658 -4.41 17.39 -13.60
CA LEU A 658 -3.98 16.16 -14.27
C LEU A 658 -4.07 16.32 -15.79
N CYS A 659 -5.17 16.87 -16.30
CA CYS A 659 -5.33 17.16 -17.73
C CYS A 659 -4.27 18.13 -18.26
N ALA A 660 -3.94 19.18 -17.49
CA ALA A 660 -2.92 20.16 -17.85
C ALA A 660 -1.52 19.53 -17.91
N ARG A 661 -1.27 18.48 -17.10
CA ARG A 661 -0.06 17.63 -17.18
C ARG A 661 -0.08 16.64 -18.35
N GLY A 662 -1.13 16.64 -19.18
CA GLY A 662 -1.33 15.70 -20.30
C GLY A 662 -1.95 14.37 -19.88
N GLY A 663 -2.39 14.27 -18.62
CA GLY A 663 -3.02 13.07 -18.08
C GLY A 663 -4.48 12.93 -18.47
N ARG A 664 -4.93 11.69 -18.40
CA ARG A 664 -6.32 11.26 -18.54
C ARG A 664 -6.55 10.15 -17.54
N PRO A 665 -7.76 9.99 -16.98
CA PRO A 665 -8.07 8.85 -16.14
C PRO A 665 -7.80 7.58 -16.94
N ALA A 666 -7.18 6.59 -16.29
CA ALA A 666 -7.17 5.25 -16.85
C ALA A 666 -8.62 4.77 -17.01
N VAL A 667 -8.93 4.24 -18.18
CA VAL A 667 -10.22 3.65 -18.53
C VAL A 667 -10.08 2.14 -18.39
N GLY A 668 -11.05 1.47 -17.76
CA GLY A 668 -11.00 0.02 -17.58
C GLY A 668 -10.16 -0.44 -16.38
N TRP A 669 -10.37 0.23 -15.24
CA TRP A 669 -10.10 -0.32 -13.91
C TRP A 669 -10.99 -1.50 -13.54
#